data_AF-A0A2D8EID6-F1
#
_entry.id   AF-A0A2D8EID6-F1
#
_cell.length_a   1.000
_cell.length_b   1.000
_cell.length_c   1.000
_cell.angle_alpha   90.00
_cell.angle_beta   90.00
_cell.angle_gamma   90.00
#
_symmetry.space_group_name_H-M   'P 1'
#
loop_
_entity.id
_entity.type
_entity.pdbx_description
1 polymer ?
#
loop_
_entity_poly.entity_id
_entity_poly.type
_entity_poly.pdbx_seq_one_letter_code
_entity_poly.pdbx_strand_id
1 'polypeptide(L)'
;MSVGTKLLQAAAGNAGEAVYVDDLFSCFLYEGNATSRNIVNGIDLADKGGLVWTKNRDDTYDHNFVDSARGLTNSPYIRSNTTGSQGTDGGGITVFNSDGYTVGNSGSWNANGNNHVSWTFAKQEKFFDIVTYTGDGNADRQINHNLGSVPGMIIIKKYVGSTTRWAVFHRSLGTGKFLSLDDTAGVVTQSDFWQTAPTATQFTVETNGNVNNNGDSYVAYLFGHNEAEYGENSDEAIIYCDSFTTTSTWGNFKANIGFEPQWILVKRTDSSDNWIMLDMMRGVTGPGDQALIDTDMFGQDSDDQELKANSNAVESTQGRGGFYSKGYLGNLGGFGNATYIYMAIRRPNKPASEFAANKLFSMDGAGNASGDPDFVSNGHIVDWAFLKLIAGSEGAYATARPTGSTYISFTGGDKEYSDGSLDMDFQSGFGDSASGAVANYQAWMFRRAKGFFDIVTYVGDNTTNQQVAHNLGVAPELMILKLRNYASGWPVYTTATSASGFTLLNSTAAYQTGTYWGTSGGTAPTATNVTVDGSGNNSGVHYILLLFATVAGISKVGSYTGTGSDLNVDCGFSAGARFILIKRTDSTGDWYVYDSVRGIVAGDDPYFLLNSSAAQVTNTDYIDPLSSGFTVTSSAPAGLNASSGTYIFLAIA
;
A
#
# COMPACT_ATOMS: atom_id res chain seq x y z
N MET A 1 11.86 9.47 21.45
CA MET A 1 13.19 9.79 20.90
C MET A 1 14.07 10.42 21.97
N SER A 2 15.28 9.89 22.19
CA SER A 2 16.21 10.47 23.16
C SER A 2 16.98 11.64 22.54
N VAL A 3 17.38 12.60 23.38
CA VAL A 3 18.14 13.80 23.01
C VAL A 3 19.49 13.44 22.35
N GLY A 4 19.99 12.21 22.53
CA GLY A 4 21.23 11.73 21.93
C GLY A 4 21.16 11.50 20.43
N THR A 5 20.00 11.13 19.87
CA THR A 5 19.85 10.86 18.43
C THR A 5 19.83 12.15 17.61
N LYS A 6 19.33 13.26 18.19
CA LYS A 6 19.35 14.58 17.54
C LYS A 6 20.76 15.19 17.42
N LEU A 7 21.70 14.81 18.29
CA LEU A 7 23.05 15.38 18.30
C LEU A 7 23.98 14.79 17.23
N LEU A 8 23.68 13.60 16.69
CA LEU A 8 24.45 12.99 15.61
C LEU A 8 23.99 13.45 14.20
N GLN A 9 22.72 13.87 14.04
CA GLN A 9 22.26 14.53 12.81
C GLN A 9 22.80 15.97 12.65
N ALA A 10 23.13 16.65 13.75
CA ALA A 10 23.65 18.02 13.71
C ALA A 10 25.10 18.15 13.20
N ALA A 11 25.83 17.03 13.01
CA ALA A 11 27.23 17.02 12.55
C ALA A 11 27.40 16.77 11.03
N ALA A 12 26.32 16.52 10.29
CA ALA A 12 26.31 16.48 8.83
C ALA A 12 25.49 17.68 8.32
N GLY A 13 26.14 18.63 7.65
CA GLY A 13 25.58 19.96 7.38
C GLY A 13 24.25 19.95 6.61
N ASN A 14 23.32 20.81 7.06
CA ASN A 14 22.22 21.45 6.28
C ASN A 14 21.54 20.63 5.16
N ALA A 15 21.29 19.34 5.37
CA ALA A 15 20.24 18.63 4.64
C ALA A 15 19.00 18.62 5.55
N GLY A 16 17.86 19.11 5.06
CA GLY A 16 16.59 18.97 5.77
C GLY A 16 16.25 17.50 6.04
N GLU A 17 15.32 17.24 6.95
CA GLU A 17 14.77 15.91 7.19
C GLU A 17 14.27 15.30 5.86
N ALA A 18 14.58 14.02 5.61
CA ALA A 18 14.21 13.36 4.37
C ALA A 18 12.68 13.32 4.24
N VAL A 19 12.17 13.67 3.06
CA VAL A 19 10.73 13.70 2.78
C VAL A 19 10.35 12.46 1.98
N TYR A 20 9.29 11.77 2.41
CA TYR A 20 8.74 10.58 1.75
C TYR A 20 7.34 10.84 1.20
N VAL A 21 6.84 9.93 0.37
CA VAL A 21 5.46 10.03 -0.13
C VAL A 21 4.43 9.98 0.99
N ASP A 22 4.73 9.27 2.09
CA ASP A 22 3.94 9.21 3.32
C ASP A 22 3.67 10.60 3.93
N ASP A 23 4.54 11.59 3.69
CA ASP A 23 4.42 12.96 4.23
C ASP A 23 3.65 13.91 3.30
N LEU A 24 3.31 13.45 2.09
CA LEU A 24 2.85 14.29 0.99
C LEU A 24 1.55 13.81 0.37
N PHE A 25 1.28 12.51 0.43
CA PHE A 25 0.09 11.90 -0.13
C PHE A 25 -0.49 10.83 0.79
N SER A 26 -1.82 10.85 0.92
CA SER A 26 -2.54 9.80 1.64
C SER A 26 -3.82 9.42 0.89
N CYS A 27 -4.01 8.12 0.67
CA CYS A 27 -5.31 7.54 0.42
C CYS A 27 -5.89 7.09 1.77
N PHE A 28 -6.99 7.70 2.18
CA PHE A 28 -7.55 7.52 3.51
C PHE A 28 -9.02 7.13 3.45
N LEU A 29 -9.38 6.08 4.19
CA LEU A 29 -10.74 5.57 4.33
C LEU A 29 -11.34 5.96 5.68
N TYR A 30 -12.62 6.28 5.69
CA TYR A 30 -13.38 6.48 6.92
C TYR A 30 -14.86 6.21 6.71
N GLU A 31 -15.52 5.67 7.72
CA GLU A 31 -16.97 5.62 7.80
C GLU A 31 -17.49 6.94 8.37
N GLY A 32 -18.52 7.50 7.76
CA GLY A 32 -19.14 8.73 8.25
C GLY A 32 -19.97 8.49 9.51
N ASN A 33 -20.08 9.50 10.37
CA ASN A 33 -20.79 9.41 11.66
C ASN A 33 -21.73 10.61 11.93
N ALA A 34 -21.98 11.46 10.93
CA ALA A 34 -22.78 12.69 11.01
C ALA A 34 -22.38 13.65 12.15
N THR A 35 -21.14 13.58 12.65
CA THR A 35 -20.59 14.48 13.67
C THR A 35 -19.22 14.97 13.24
N SER A 36 -18.87 16.22 13.57
CA SER A 36 -17.56 16.74 13.17
C SER A 36 -16.44 15.86 13.72
N ARG A 37 -15.46 15.52 12.87
CA ARG A 37 -14.36 14.62 13.22
C ARG A 37 -13.06 15.02 12.54
N ASN A 38 -11.96 14.68 13.18
CA ASN A 38 -10.64 14.79 12.58
C ASN A 38 -10.35 13.54 11.76
N ILE A 39 -9.88 13.76 10.54
CA ILE A 39 -9.28 12.76 9.69
C ILE A 39 -7.76 12.92 9.84
N VAL A 40 -7.15 12.00 10.58
CA VAL A 40 -5.72 12.01 10.90
C VAL A 40 -5.00 11.09 9.92
N ASN A 41 -4.57 11.66 8.79
CA ASN A 41 -3.97 10.92 7.69
C ASN A 41 -2.45 11.15 7.55
N GLY A 42 -1.87 11.93 8.47
CA GLY A 42 -0.44 12.24 8.53
C GLY A 42 0.01 13.36 7.60
N ILE A 43 -0.90 13.96 6.83
CA ILE A 43 -0.56 15.00 5.86
C ILE A 43 -0.73 16.38 6.47
N ASP A 44 0.36 17.13 6.55
CA ASP A 44 0.35 18.50 7.03
C ASP A 44 -0.27 19.45 5.99
N LEU A 45 -1.53 19.83 6.23
CA LEU A 45 -2.23 20.82 5.41
C LEU A 45 -2.26 22.21 6.06
N ALA A 46 -1.96 22.30 7.36
CA ALA A 46 -1.94 23.57 8.08
C ALA A 46 -0.75 24.44 7.64
N ASP A 47 0.45 23.86 7.59
CA ASP A 47 1.66 24.62 7.30
C ASP A 47 2.03 24.56 5.81
N LYS A 48 1.87 23.38 5.15
CA LYS A 48 2.17 23.24 3.71
C LYS A 48 1.03 23.73 2.81
N GLY A 49 -0.21 23.59 3.27
CA GLY A 49 -1.38 23.65 2.39
C GLY A 49 -1.47 22.46 1.44
N GLY A 50 -2.53 22.39 0.65
CA GLY A 50 -2.78 21.24 -0.21
C GLY A 50 -4.20 21.14 -0.75
N LEU A 51 -4.52 19.95 -1.26
CA LEU A 51 -5.82 19.56 -1.80
C LEU A 51 -6.33 18.34 -1.05
N VAL A 52 -7.60 18.36 -0.67
CA VAL A 52 -8.36 17.17 -0.31
C VAL A 52 -9.39 16.91 -1.40
N TRP A 53 -9.24 15.76 -2.08
CA TRP A 53 -10.24 15.22 -3.00
C TRP A 53 -10.99 14.08 -2.29
N THR A 54 -12.30 14.19 -2.12
CA THR A 54 -13.11 13.18 -1.42
C THR A 54 -14.33 12.72 -2.20
N LYS A 55 -14.79 11.49 -1.92
CA LYS A 55 -15.98 10.87 -2.48
C LYS A 55 -16.65 9.96 -1.46
N ASN A 56 -17.99 10.04 -1.37
CA ASN A 56 -18.82 9.03 -0.72
C ASN A 56 -18.88 7.80 -1.63
N ARG A 57 -18.62 6.62 -1.08
CA ARG A 57 -18.48 5.37 -1.82
C ARG A 57 -19.81 4.63 -1.98
N ASP A 58 -20.76 4.87 -1.08
CA ASP A 58 -22.02 4.12 -0.97
C ASP A 58 -23.22 4.86 -1.59
N ASP A 59 -23.07 6.15 -1.90
CA ASP A 59 -24.13 6.97 -2.47
C ASP A 59 -23.62 7.85 -3.63
N THR A 60 -24.59 8.35 -4.40
CA THR A 60 -24.43 9.10 -5.65
C THR A 60 -24.02 10.57 -5.45
N TYR A 61 -23.32 10.88 -4.35
CA TYR A 61 -22.74 12.19 -4.12
C TYR A 61 -21.56 12.47 -5.06
N ASP A 62 -21.38 13.73 -5.41
CA ASP A 62 -20.29 14.20 -6.27
C ASP A 62 -18.91 14.04 -5.61
N HIS A 63 -17.86 14.05 -6.44
CA HIS A 63 -16.47 14.14 -6.00
C HIS A 63 -16.15 15.58 -5.62
N ASN A 64 -15.71 15.85 -4.40
CA ASN A 64 -15.46 17.22 -3.93
C ASN A 64 -13.96 17.51 -3.78
N PHE A 65 -13.56 18.71 -4.23
CA PHE A 65 -12.22 19.28 -4.10
C PHE A 65 -12.26 20.49 -3.16
N VAL A 66 -11.47 20.43 -2.09
CA VAL A 66 -11.23 21.54 -1.17
C VAL A 66 -9.73 21.77 -1.07
N ASP A 67 -9.28 23.01 -1.24
CA ASP A 67 -7.86 23.34 -1.24
C ASP A 67 -7.52 24.57 -0.42
N SER A 68 -6.26 24.66 0.00
CA SER A 68 -5.75 25.76 0.80
C SER A 68 -5.63 27.08 0.01
N ALA A 69 -5.52 27.04 -1.32
CA ALA A 69 -5.34 28.24 -2.12
C ALA A 69 -6.61 29.10 -2.19
N ARG A 70 -7.79 28.47 -2.15
CA ARG A 70 -9.10 29.16 -2.06
C ARG A 70 -9.53 29.45 -0.62
N GLY A 71 -8.89 28.83 0.36
CA GLY A 71 -9.18 28.97 1.79
C GLY A 71 -10.48 28.26 2.22
N LEU A 72 -10.79 28.33 3.52
CA LEU A 72 -11.93 27.63 4.13
C LEU A 72 -13.09 28.55 4.55
N THR A 73 -13.10 29.81 4.14
CA THR A 73 -14.21 30.72 4.43
C THR A 73 -15.50 30.20 3.80
N ASN A 74 -16.47 29.82 4.65
CA ASN A 74 -17.71 29.13 4.28
C ASN A 74 -17.53 27.73 3.65
N SER A 75 -16.38 27.07 3.88
CA SER A 75 -16.08 25.72 3.39
C SER A 75 -16.38 25.54 1.89
N PRO A 76 -15.64 26.26 1.02
CA PRO A 76 -15.87 26.22 -0.41
C PRO A 76 -15.39 24.90 -1.01
N TYR A 77 -16.09 24.44 -2.04
CA TYR A 77 -15.72 23.22 -2.77
C TYR A 77 -16.09 23.33 -4.25
N ILE A 78 -15.40 22.55 -5.08
CA ILE A 78 -15.72 22.34 -6.50
C ILE A 78 -15.81 20.84 -6.77
N ARG A 79 -16.53 20.46 -7.84
CA ARG A 79 -16.80 19.05 -8.13
C ARG A 79 -16.13 18.60 -9.43
N SER A 80 -15.34 17.54 -9.40
CA SER A 80 -14.61 17.06 -10.60
C SER A 80 -15.51 16.50 -11.69
N ASN A 81 -16.68 15.99 -11.31
CA ASN A 81 -17.63 15.33 -12.19
C ASN A 81 -18.75 16.25 -12.70
N THR A 82 -18.62 17.57 -12.55
CA THR A 82 -19.64 18.51 -12.99
C THR A 82 -19.02 19.75 -13.61
N THR A 83 -19.85 20.47 -14.37
CA THR A 83 -19.54 21.83 -14.83
C THR A 83 -19.92 22.88 -13.80
N GLY A 84 -20.32 22.54 -12.57
CA GLY A 84 -20.74 23.52 -11.57
C GLY A 84 -19.65 24.53 -11.20
N SER A 85 -20.05 25.76 -10.86
CA SER A 85 -19.18 26.72 -10.18
C SER A 85 -18.88 26.27 -8.74
N GLN A 86 -18.06 27.03 -8.02
CA GLN A 86 -17.82 26.78 -6.61
C GLN A 86 -19.14 26.78 -5.80
N GLY A 87 -19.30 25.77 -4.94
CA GLY A 87 -20.32 25.72 -3.90
C GLY A 87 -19.72 26.00 -2.52
N THR A 88 -20.59 26.14 -1.51
CA THR A 88 -20.20 26.24 -0.10
C THR A 88 -21.04 25.28 0.72
N ASP A 89 -20.41 24.57 1.66
CA ASP A 89 -21.11 23.67 2.57
C ASP A 89 -20.43 23.72 3.94
N GLY A 90 -21.07 24.41 4.89
CA GLY A 90 -20.53 24.60 6.24
C GLY A 90 -20.34 23.30 7.04
N GLY A 91 -20.91 22.18 6.59
CA GLY A 91 -20.64 20.85 7.15
C GLY A 91 -19.65 20.01 6.33
N GLY A 92 -18.98 20.60 5.34
CA GLY A 92 -17.89 19.99 4.57
C GLY A 92 -16.55 20.00 5.33
N ILE A 93 -15.43 20.23 4.65
CA ILE A 93 -14.13 20.40 5.32
C ILE A 93 -14.05 21.78 5.96
N THR A 94 -13.72 21.83 7.24
CA THR A 94 -13.80 23.04 8.08
C THR A 94 -12.44 23.51 8.60
N VAL A 95 -11.46 22.61 8.70
CA VAL A 95 -10.10 22.94 9.16
C VAL A 95 -9.06 22.12 8.40
N PHE A 96 -7.93 22.75 8.07
CA PHE A 96 -6.70 22.07 7.67
C PHE A 96 -5.79 21.95 8.89
N ASN A 97 -5.42 20.70 9.24
CA ASN A 97 -4.61 20.39 10.42
C ASN A 97 -3.17 20.04 10.00
N SER A 98 -2.26 19.99 10.97
CA SER A 98 -0.86 19.59 10.74
C SER A 98 -0.68 18.09 10.48
N ASP A 99 -1.76 17.30 10.56
CA ASP A 99 -1.78 15.85 10.38
C ASP A 99 -3.03 15.36 9.62
N GLY A 100 -3.71 16.28 8.92
CA GLY A 100 -4.84 15.99 8.04
C GLY A 100 -5.85 17.13 8.00
N TYR A 101 -7.12 16.84 8.25
CA TYR A 101 -8.19 17.83 8.17
C TYR A 101 -9.37 17.50 9.09
N THR A 102 -10.22 18.48 9.35
CA THR A 102 -11.48 18.30 10.08
C THR A 102 -12.65 18.37 9.11
N VAL A 103 -13.47 17.33 9.10
CA VAL A 103 -14.74 17.29 8.36
C VAL A 103 -15.90 17.60 9.31
N GLY A 104 -16.92 18.30 8.79
CA GLY A 104 -18.16 18.61 9.48
C GLY A 104 -19.13 17.43 9.45
N ASN A 105 -20.42 17.72 9.43
CA ASN A 105 -21.50 16.73 9.56
C ASN A 105 -22.40 16.59 8.32
N SER A 106 -22.06 17.23 7.20
CA SER A 106 -22.89 17.17 5.98
C SER A 106 -22.81 15.80 5.30
N GLY A 107 -23.92 15.34 4.73
CA GLY A 107 -24.05 13.98 4.20
C GLY A 107 -23.09 13.63 3.05
N SER A 108 -22.78 14.59 2.17
CA SER A 108 -21.80 14.36 1.08
C SER A 108 -20.37 14.12 1.56
N TRP A 109 -20.09 14.37 2.84
CA TRP A 109 -18.75 14.34 3.43
C TRP A 109 -18.62 13.37 4.60
N ASN A 110 -19.68 13.17 5.37
CA ASN A 110 -19.63 12.44 6.63
C ASN A 110 -21.01 11.88 7.01
N ALA A 111 -21.73 11.31 6.03
CA ALA A 111 -23.03 10.69 6.29
C ALA A 111 -22.87 9.49 7.23
N ASN A 112 -23.74 9.39 8.25
CA ASN A 112 -23.67 8.30 9.22
C ASN A 112 -23.87 6.94 8.55
N GLY A 113 -22.90 6.04 8.69
CA GLY A 113 -22.96 4.69 8.12
C GLY A 113 -22.49 4.57 6.67
N ASN A 114 -22.08 5.66 6.03
CA ASN A 114 -21.54 5.61 4.67
C ASN A 114 -20.01 5.55 4.69
N ASN A 115 -19.44 4.75 3.82
CA ASN A 115 -18.01 4.71 3.54
C ASN A 115 -17.58 5.90 2.68
N HIS A 116 -16.47 6.49 3.05
CA HIS A 116 -15.85 7.61 2.34
C HIS A 116 -14.38 7.31 2.06
N VAL A 117 -13.91 7.86 0.94
CA VAL A 117 -12.48 7.93 0.61
C VAL A 117 -12.05 9.39 0.46
N SER A 118 -10.81 9.66 0.84
CA SER A 118 -10.14 10.91 0.51
C SER A 118 -8.72 10.66 0.00
N TRP A 119 -8.32 11.43 -1.02
CA TRP A 119 -6.95 11.55 -1.49
C TRP A 119 -6.47 12.95 -1.14
N THR A 120 -5.49 13.00 -0.25
CA THR A 120 -4.94 14.25 0.27
C THR A 120 -3.55 14.47 -0.32
N PHE A 121 -3.32 15.67 -0.87
CA PHE A 121 -2.07 16.07 -1.49
C PHE A 121 -1.54 17.31 -0.76
N ALA A 122 -0.35 17.23 -0.15
CA ALA A 122 0.34 18.42 0.35
C ALA A 122 1.06 19.15 -0.77
N LYS A 123 1.12 20.48 -0.70
CA LYS A 123 1.99 21.26 -1.58
C LYS A 123 3.45 20.91 -1.30
N GLN A 124 4.21 20.63 -2.35
CA GLN A 124 5.62 20.30 -2.27
C GLN A 124 6.26 20.46 -3.65
N GLU A 125 7.42 21.12 -3.70
CA GLU A 125 8.22 21.23 -4.93
C GLU A 125 8.42 19.83 -5.53
N LYS A 126 8.25 19.71 -6.85
CA LYS A 126 8.41 18.52 -7.67
C LYS A 126 7.36 17.44 -7.49
N PHE A 127 6.41 17.63 -6.58
CA PHE A 127 5.28 16.74 -6.36
C PHE A 127 3.95 17.38 -6.74
N PHE A 128 3.58 18.48 -6.06
CA PHE A 128 2.26 19.07 -6.20
C PHE A 128 2.27 20.57 -5.84
N ASP A 129 1.60 21.38 -6.65
CA ASP A 129 1.36 22.79 -6.36
C ASP A 129 -0.07 23.21 -6.73
N ILE A 130 -0.54 24.28 -6.11
CA ILE A 130 -1.85 24.88 -6.36
C ILE A 130 -1.66 26.38 -6.49
N VAL A 131 -2.19 26.93 -7.59
CA VAL A 131 -2.22 28.37 -7.84
C VAL A 131 -3.61 28.82 -8.26
N THR A 132 -3.97 30.04 -7.87
CA THR A 132 -5.17 30.72 -8.35
C THR A 132 -4.80 31.89 -9.25
N TYR A 133 -5.60 32.18 -10.26
CA TYR A 133 -5.40 33.33 -11.14
C TYR A 133 -6.73 33.86 -11.69
N THR A 134 -6.73 35.14 -12.11
CA THR A 134 -7.88 35.79 -12.75
C THR A 134 -7.60 35.92 -14.24
N GLY A 135 -8.43 35.35 -15.12
CA GLY A 135 -8.18 35.40 -16.56
C GLY A 135 -8.20 36.83 -17.13
N ASP A 136 -7.50 37.05 -18.24
CA ASP A 136 -7.45 38.34 -18.96
C ASP A 136 -8.01 38.30 -20.39
N GLY A 137 -8.37 37.11 -20.89
CA GLY A 137 -8.88 36.94 -22.26
C GLY A 137 -7.83 37.07 -23.36
N ASN A 138 -6.54 37.25 -23.02
CA ASN A 138 -5.47 37.37 -24.01
C ASN A 138 -4.76 36.03 -24.24
N ALA A 139 -4.25 35.82 -25.45
CA ALA A 139 -3.38 34.69 -25.75
C ALA A 139 -2.06 34.82 -24.97
N ASP A 140 -1.32 33.71 -24.86
CA ASP A 140 0.00 33.65 -24.24
C ASP A 140 0.05 34.15 -22.78
N ARG A 141 -1.04 34.01 -22.02
CA ARG A 141 -1.05 34.40 -20.61
C ARG A 141 -0.21 33.43 -19.81
N GLN A 142 0.83 33.94 -19.16
CA GLN A 142 1.72 33.18 -18.28
C GLN A 142 1.22 33.19 -16.84
N ILE A 143 1.17 32.01 -16.20
CA ILE A 143 0.84 31.84 -14.80
C ILE A 143 2.04 31.19 -14.11
N ASN A 144 2.55 31.87 -13.08
CA ASN A 144 3.67 31.36 -12.29
C ASN A 144 3.20 30.27 -11.31
N HIS A 145 4.08 29.30 -11.06
CA HIS A 145 3.89 28.25 -10.06
C HIS A 145 5.21 27.94 -9.33
N ASN A 146 5.11 27.24 -8.20
CA ASN A 146 6.22 26.90 -7.32
C ASN A 146 6.58 25.40 -7.38
N LEU A 147 6.10 24.67 -8.39
CA LEU A 147 6.45 23.26 -8.54
C LEU A 147 7.96 23.01 -8.66
N GLY A 148 8.77 23.94 -9.18
CA GLY A 148 10.23 23.74 -9.27
C GLY A 148 10.68 22.67 -10.26
N SER A 149 9.74 22.03 -10.98
CA SER A 149 9.95 21.14 -12.12
C SER A 149 8.81 21.31 -13.12
N VAL A 150 8.99 20.77 -14.34
CA VAL A 150 7.97 20.84 -15.39
C VAL A 150 6.78 19.96 -14.98
N PRO A 151 5.55 20.49 -14.88
CA PRO A 151 4.37 19.70 -14.56
C PRO A 151 4.13 18.54 -15.55
N GLY A 152 3.84 17.36 -15.03
CA GLY A 152 3.41 16.20 -15.83
C GLY A 152 1.93 16.27 -16.21
N MET A 153 1.10 16.80 -15.31
CA MET A 153 -0.33 17.03 -15.49
C MET A 153 -0.71 18.37 -14.86
N ILE A 154 -1.58 19.12 -15.54
CA ILE A 154 -2.19 20.34 -15.00
C ILE A 154 -3.70 20.21 -15.15
N ILE A 155 -4.43 20.41 -14.06
CA ILE A 155 -5.89 20.39 -14.03
C ILE A 155 -6.37 21.79 -13.66
N ILE A 156 -7.06 22.46 -14.57
CA ILE A 156 -7.62 23.80 -14.38
C ILE A 156 -9.13 23.74 -14.24
N LYS A 157 -9.64 24.47 -13.25
CA LYS A 157 -11.06 24.72 -13.09
C LYS A 157 -11.33 26.19 -12.87
N LYS A 158 -12.22 26.74 -13.70
CA LYS A 158 -12.91 27.99 -13.38
C LYS A 158 -13.86 27.77 -12.21
N TYR A 159 -13.71 28.56 -11.15
CA TYR A 159 -14.50 28.44 -9.92
C TYR A 159 -15.42 29.64 -9.66
N VAL A 160 -15.17 30.80 -10.29
CA VAL A 160 -16.06 31.98 -10.31
C VAL A 160 -16.14 32.56 -11.73
N GLY A 161 -17.34 32.83 -12.25
CA GLY A 161 -17.54 33.43 -13.58
C GLY A 161 -18.56 32.74 -14.48
N SER A 162 -18.37 32.88 -15.81
CA SER A 162 -19.18 32.26 -16.89
C SER A 162 -18.91 30.74 -17.07
N THR A 163 -19.54 30.03 -18.03
CA THR A 163 -19.55 28.55 -18.13
C THR A 163 -18.18 27.85 -18.04
N THR A 164 -18.21 26.59 -17.60
CA THR A 164 -17.25 26.02 -16.64
C THR A 164 -17.00 24.53 -16.92
N ARG A 165 -16.06 24.18 -17.79
CA ARG A 165 -15.52 22.80 -17.83
C ARG A 165 -14.20 22.71 -17.07
N TRP A 166 -13.80 21.48 -16.74
CA TRP A 166 -12.44 21.19 -16.33
C TRP A 166 -11.56 21.05 -17.58
N ALA A 167 -10.34 21.56 -17.50
CA ALA A 167 -9.37 21.46 -18.58
C ALA A 167 -8.12 20.75 -18.07
N VAL A 168 -7.70 19.70 -18.76
CA VAL A 168 -6.56 18.87 -18.38
C VAL A 168 -5.50 18.91 -19.47
N PHE A 169 -4.32 19.39 -19.08
CA PHE A 169 -3.08 19.23 -19.83
C PHE A 169 -2.36 17.98 -19.32
N HIS A 170 -1.75 17.23 -20.24
CA HIS A 170 -0.88 16.10 -19.89
C HIS A 170 0.31 16.06 -20.84
N ARG A 171 1.53 15.88 -20.29
CA ARG A 171 2.78 15.95 -21.06
C ARG A 171 2.82 15.03 -22.28
N SER A 172 2.26 13.82 -22.18
CA SER A 172 2.25 12.84 -23.27
C SER A 172 1.31 13.20 -24.44
N LEU A 173 0.43 14.19 -24.28
CA LEU A 173 -0.44 14.67 -25.37
C LEU A 173 0.24 15.71 -26.26
N GLY A 174 1.17 16.48 -25.68
CA GLY A 174 1.77 17.67 -26.29
C GLY A 174 0.91 18.93 -26.18
N THR A 175 1.36 20.02 -26.81
CA THR A 175 0.62 21.28 -26.89
C THR A 175 -0.53 21.19 -27.89
N GLY A 176 -1.45 22.16 -27.83
CA GLY A 176 -2.61 22.26 -28.70
C GLY A 176 -3.67 21.18 -28.48
N LYS A 177 -3.62 20.43 -27.37
CA LYS A 177 -4.56 19.35 -27.05
C LYS A 177 -4.99 19.38 -25.60
N PHE A 178 -6.26 19.12 -25.32
CA PHE A 178 -6.78 19.03 -23.96
C PHE A 178 -7.73 17.85 -23.78
N LEU A 179 -7.97 17.50 -22.53
CA LEU A 179 -9.07 16.66 -22.07
C LEU A 179 -9.91 17.43 -21.05
N SER A 180 -11.11 16.93 -20.74
CA SER A 180 -11.94 17.46 -19.66
C SER A 180 -12.13 16.43 -18.55
N LEU A 181 -11.84 16.82 -17.31
CA LEU A 181 -11.97 15.94 -16.13
C LEU A 181 -13.43 15.58 -15.84
N ASP A 182 -14.39 16.43 -16.23
CA ASP A 182 -15.83 16.21 -16.06
C ASP A 182 -16.50 15.50 -17.24
N ASP A 183 -15.74 15.01 -18.23
CA ASP A 183 -16.28 14.40 -19.45
C ASP A 183 -15.65 13.03 -19.72
N THR A 184 -16.33 12.23 -20.51
CA THR A 184 -15.81 10.99 -21.09
C THR A 184 -15.06 11.24 -22.39
N ALA A 185 -15.21 12.39 -23.04
CA ALA A 185 -14.59 12.68 -24.34
C ALA A 185 -13.09 12.31 -24.40
N GLY A 186 -12.66 11.83 -25.58
CA GLY A 186 -11.25 11.64 -25.90
C GLY A 186 -10.51 12.98 -26.05
N VAL A 187 -9.23 12.93 -26.40
CA VAL A 187 -8.40 14.12 -26.57
C VAL A 187 -8.93 14.97 -27.72
N VAL A 188 -8.97 16.28 -27.51
CA VAL A 188 -9.40 17.26 -28.51
C VAL A 188 -8.22 18.17 -28.86
N THR A 189 -7.97 18.36 -30.15
CA THR A 189 -7.03 19.37 -30.64
C THR A 189 -7.72 20.74 -30.68
N GLN A 190 -7.15 21.73 -29.99
CA GLN A 190 -7.65 23.10 -29.94
C GLN A 190 -6.52 24.13 -29.91
N SER A 191 -6.73 25.25 -30.59
CA SER A 191 -5.73 26.33 -30.68
C SER A 191 -5.77 27.29 -29.49
N ASP A 192 -6.80 27.22 -28.63
CA ASP A 192 -7.11 28.24 -27.62
C ASP A 192 -6.95 27.75 -26.16
N PHE A 193 -6.29 26.62 -25.90
CA PHE A 193 -5.99 26.16 -24.53
C PHE A 193 -4.52 26.37 -24.12
N TRP A 194 -3.58 25.65 -24.74
CA TRP A 194 -2.15 25.70 -24.40
C TRP A 194 -1.30 25.46 -25.66
N GLN A 195 -0.73 26.53 -26.24
CA GLN A 195 0.22 26.40 -27.36
C GLN A 195 1.68 26.36 -26.93
N THR A 196 1.96 26.84 -25.71
CA THR A 196 3.30 26.82 -25.12
C THR A 196 3.39 25.72 -24.07
N ALA A 197 4.42 24.87 -24.15
CA ALA A 197 4.66 23.83 -23.17
C ALA A 197 5.00 24.45 -21.80
N PRO A 198 4.51 23.89 -20.68
CA PRO A 198 4.88 24.34 -19.35
C PRO A 198 6.40 24.26 -19.09
N THR A 199 6.90 25.12 -18.21
CA THR A 199 8.28 25.12 -17.72
C THR A 199 8.33 24.78 -16.23
N ALA A 200 9.51 24.84 -15.62
CA ALA A 200 9.65 24.61 -14.18
C ALA A 200 9.02 25.70 -13.29
N THR A 201 8.67 26.86 -13.87
CA THR A 201 8.22 28.04 -13.10
C THR A 201 6.91 28.63 -13.61
N GLN A 202 6.47 28.26 -14.81
CA GLN A 202 5.27 28.83 -15.41
C GLN A 202 4.58 27.87 -16.37
N PHE A 203 3.26 27.98 -16.47
CA PHE A 203 2.49 27.45 -17.59
C PHE A 203 1.79 28.60 -18.33
N THR A 204 1.45 28.35 -19.60
CA THR A 204 0.81 29.35 -20.46
C THR A 204 -0.58 28.86 -20.86
N VAL A 205 -1.56 29.75 -20.78
CA VAL A 205 -2.93 29.52 -21.27
C VAL A 205 -3.25 30.51 -22.39
N GLU A 206 -4.10 30.09 -23.32
CA GLU A 206 -4.54 30.97 -24.42
C GLU A 206 -5.90 31.62 -24.11
N THR A 207 -6.78 31.78 -25.10
CA THR A 207 -8.01 32.59 -24.99
C THR A 207 -9.26 31.80 -24.61
N ASN A 208 -9.22 30.46 -24.48
CA ASN A 208 -10.42 29.68 -24.23
C ASN A 208 -11.04 30.03 -22.88
N GLY A 209 -12.37 30.16 -22.88
CA GLY A 209 -13.11 30.52 -21.67
C GLY A 209 -12.96 29.53 -20.51
N ASN A 210 -12.60 28.27 -20.76
CA ASN A 210 -12.37 27.28 -19.71
C ASN A 210 -11.03 27.46 -18.97
N VAL A 211 -10.11 28.29 -19.48
CA VAL A 211 -8.79 28.52 -18.88
C VAL A 211 -8.43 29.99 -18.71
N ASN A 212 -9.01 30.93 -19.46
CA ASN A 212 -8.56 32.34 -19.42
C ASN A 212 -9.60 33.38 -19.89
N ASN A 213 -10.86 33.25 -19.53
CA ASN A 213 -11.85 34.30 -19.77
C ASN A 213 -11.55 35.54 -18.91
N ASN A 214 -11.64 36.73 -19.50
CA ASN A 214 -11.34 37.98 -18.82
C ASN A 214 -12.23 38.20 -17.58
N GLY A 215 -11.62 38.38 -16.42
CA GLY A 215 -12.29 38.62 -15.14
C GLY A 215 -12.79 37.38 -14.39
N ASP A 216 -12.78 36.20 -15.02
CA ASP A 216 -13.15 34.94 -14.35
C ASP A 216 -11.98 34.44 -13.47
N SER A 217 -12.29 33.71 -12.39
CA SER A 217 -11.27 33.17 -11.47
C SER A 217 -11.09 31.66 -11.62
N TYR A 218 -9.83 31.25 -11.62
CA TYR A 218 -9.38 29.89 -11.91
C TYR A 218 -8.48 29.36 -10.81
N VAL A 219 -8.55 28.06 -10.57
CA VAL A 219 -7.59 27.29 -9.79
C VAL A 219 -6.93 26.28 -10.72
N ALA A 220 -5.60 26.17 -10.61
CA ALA A 220 -4.81 25.18 -11.30
C ALA A 220 -4.14 24.26 -10.27
N TYR A 221 -4.33 22.96 -10.44
CA TYR A 221 -3.65 21.89 -9.70
C TYR A 221 -2.54 21.35 -10.59
N LEU A 222 -1.29 21.49 -10.16
CA LEU A 222 -0.11 21.11 -10.91
C LEU A 222 0.53 19.89 -10.26
N PHE A 223 0.75 18.85 -11.05
CA PHE A 223 1.33 17.60 -10.59
C PHE A 223 2.70 17.41 -11.25
N GLY A 224 3.69 17.03 -10.43
CA GLY A 224 5.06 16.77 -10.87
C GLY A 224 5.19 15.54 -11.77
N HIS A 225 6.42 15.28 -12.19
CA HIS A 225 6.73 14.12 -13.01
C HIS A 225 8.16 13.63 -12.75
N ASN A 226 8.27 12.42 -12.19
CA ASN A 226 9.47 11.59 -12.19
C ASN A 226 10.77 12.29 -11.76
N GLU A 227 10.67 13.25 -10.84
CA GLU A 227 11.84 13.85 -10.21
C GLU A 227 12.28 12.96 -9.05
N ALA A 228 13.47 12.39 -9.18
CA ALA A 228 14.05 11.48 -8.20
C ALA A 228 14.88 12.27 -7.18
N GLU A 229 14.23 12.91 -6.22
CA GLU A 229 14.88 13.75 -5.20
C GLU A 229 14.37 13.50 -3.77
N TYR A 230 13.47 12.52 -3.60
CA TYR A 230 12.89 12.17 -2.32
C TYR A 230 13.65 11.03 -1.65
N GLY A 231 13.36 10.82 -0.36
CA GLY A 231 13.99 9.81 0.47
C GLY A 231 15.41 10.16 0.94
N GLU A 232 15.98 9.28 1.77
CA GLU A 232 17.29 9.43 2.42
C GLU A 232 18.44 9.76 1.46
N ASN A 233 18.39 9.23 0.23
CA ASN A 233 19.46 9.40 -0.75
C ASN A 233 19.11 10.40 -1.87
N SER A 234 17.94 11.04 -1.79
CA SER A 234 17.42 11.90 -2.86
C SER A 234 17.46 11.23 -4.24
N ASP A 235 16.99 9.98 -4.32
CA ASP A 235 16.97 9.16 -5.54
C ASP A 235 15.61 8.51 -5.80
N GLU A 236 14.59 8.87 -5.03
CA GLU A 236 13.26 8.29 -5.12
C GLU A 236 12.31 9.25 -5.86
N ALA A 237 11.72 8.80 -6.96
CA ALA A 237 10.57 9.48 -7.58
C ALA A 237 9.27 9.01 -6.90
N ILE A 238 8.37 9.96 -6.61
CA ILE A 238 7.09 9.68 -5.91
C ILE A 238 5.84 9.89 -6.76
N ILE A 239 5.98 10.52 -7.93
CA ILE A 239 4.89 10.76 -8.89
C ILE A 239 5.38 10.50 -10.31
N TYR A 240 4.53 9.90 -11.14
CA TYR A 240 4.86 9.60 -12.53
C TYR A 240 3.65 9.89 -13.43
N CYS A 241 3.91 10.55 -14.56
CA CYS A 241 2.88 10.95 -15.53
C CYS A 241 3.33 10.51 -16.93
N ASP A 242 2.59 9.62 -17.58
CA ASP A 242 2.96 9.11 -18.91
C ASP A 242 1.75 8.54 -19.66
N SER A 243 1.98 7.92 -20.80
CA SER A 243 0.97 7.19 -21.57
C SER A 243 1.37 5.73 -21.77
N PHE A 244 0.37 4.90 -22.06
CA PHE A 244 0.59 3.55 -22.57
C PHE A 244 -0.45 3.24 -23.64
N THR A 245 -0.17 2.21 -24.43
CA THR A 245 -1.10 1.63 -25.37
C THR A 245 -1.47 0.23 -24.93
N THR A 246 -2.73 -0.14 -25.10
CA THR A 246 -3.14 -1.54 -24.96
C THR A 246 -2.79 -2.30 -26.23
N THR A 247 -2.41 -3.56 -26.08
CA THR A 247 -1.93 -4.41 -27.19
C THR A 247 -2.62 -5.76 -27.16
N SER A 248 -3.93 -5.81 -27.38
CA SER A 248 -4.66 -7.05 -27.63
C SER A 248 -6.13 -6.79 -28.00
N THR A 249 -6.80 -7.84 -28.47
CA THR A 249 -8.26 -7.91 -28.62
C THR A 249 -9.03 -7.60 -27.33
N TRP A 250 -8.37 -7.56 -26.17
CA TRP A 250 -9.01 -7.40 -24.86
C TRP A 250 -8.53 -6.16 -24.08
N GLY A 251 -7.64 -5.34 -24.63
CA GLY A 251 -7.23 -4.10 -23.94
C GLY A 251 -6.20 -4.29 -22.82
N ASN A 252 -5.32 -5.30 -22.93
CA ASN A 252 -4.28 -5.54 -21.91
C ASN A 252 -3.10 -4.59 -22.05
N PHE A 253 -2.45 -4.26 -20.93
CA PHE A 253 -1.26 -3.42 -20.90
C PHE A 253 -0.35 -3.76 -19.71
N LYS A 254 0.90 -3.30 -19.79
CA LYS A 254 1.86 -3.25 -18.69
C LYS A 254 2.61 -1.93 -18.73
N ALA A 255 2.33 -1.05 -17.77
CA ALA A 255 2.98 0.24 -17.62
C ALA A 255 4.14 0.13 -16.62
N ASN A 256 5.36 0.34 -17.09
CA ASN A 256 6.55 0.42 -16.24
C ASN A 256 6.72 1.84 -15.71
N ILE A 257 6.44 2.02 -14.43
CA ILE A 257 6.43 3.32 -13.73
C ILE A 257 7.76 3.56 -13.00
N GLY A 258 8.49 2.48 -12.69
CA GLY A 258 9.74 2.51 -11.92
C GLY A 258 9.55 2.35 -10.40
N PHE A 259 8.31 2.41 -9.93
CA PHE A 259 7.92 2.12 -8.55
C PHE A 259 6.54 1.46 -8.50
N GLU A 260 6.22 0.83 -7.37
CA GLU A 260 4.86 0.36 -7.07
C GLU A 260 3.97 1.55 -6.68
N PRO A 261 2.86 1.79 -7.38
CA PRO A 261 1.95 2.86 -7.02
C PRO A 261 1.02 2.46 -5.86
N GLN A 262 0.55 3.46 -5.11
CA GLN A 262 -0.62 3.33 -4.22
C GLN A 262 -1.90 3.86 -4.86
N TRP A 263 -1.80 4.72 -5.86
CA TRP A 263 -2.94 5.37 -6.51
C TRP A 263 -2.63 5.65 -7.97
N ILE A 264 -3.63 5.52 -8.84
CA ILE A 264 -3.55 5.90 -10.25
C ILE A 264 -4.85 6.55 -10.73
N LEU A 265 -4.71 7.59 -11.55
CA LEU A 265 -5.76 8.18 -12.37
C LEU A 265 -5.43 7.92 -13.83
N VAL A 266 -6.31 7.22 -14.55
CA VAL A 266 -6.09 6.81 -15.95
C VAL A 266 -7.23 7.26 -16.85
N LYS A 267 -6.92 7.67 -18.07
CA LYS A 267 -7.90 8.16 -19.04
C LYS A 267 -7.57 7.73 -20.45
N ARG A 268 -8.57 7.15 -21.12
CA ARG A 268 -8.51 6.88 -22.56
C ARG A 268 -8.52 8.18 -23.35
N THR A 269 -7.64 8.27 -24.34
CA THR A 269 -7.40 9.51 -25.11
C THR A 269 -7.85 9.42 -26.55
N ASP A 270 -7.96 8.23 -27.15
CA ASP A 270 -8.35 8.08 -28.55
C ASP A 270 -9.86 7.88 -28.78
N SER A 271 -10.65 7.74 -27.71
CA SER A 271 -12.12 7.68 -27.78
C SER A 271 -12.77 8.10 -26.46
N SER A 272 -14.11 8.07 -26.43
CA SER A 272 -14.88 8.38 -25.23
C SER A 272 -14.79 7.25 -24.20
N ASP A 273 -14.30 7.57 -23.01
CA ASP A 273 -14.27 6.70 -21.83
C ASP A 273 -14.09 7.51 -20.54
N ASN A 274 -14.41 6.93 -19.39
CA ASN A 274 -14.31 7.60 -18.09
C ASN A 274 -12.85 7.81 -17.62
N TRP A 275 -12.69 8.70 -16.65
CA TRP A 275 -11.46 8.87 -15.87
C TRP A 275 -11.49 7.88 -14.71
N ILE A 276 -10.75 6.78 -14.81
CA ILE A 276 -10.76 5.70 -13.82
C ILE A 276 -9.77 6.00 -12.70
N MET A 277 -10.18 5.78 -11.46
CA MET A 277 -9.39 5.96 -10.23
C MET A 277 -9.30 4.66 -9.44
N LEU A 278 -8.07 4.25 -9.14
CA LEU A 278 -7.77 3.03 -8.40
C LEU A 278 -6.74 3.33 -7.30
N ASP A 279 -6.84 2.65 -6.16
CA ASP A 279 -5.82 2.69 -5.13
C ASP A 279 -5.73 1.40 -4.30
N MET A 280 -4.60 1.24 -3.60
CA MET A 280 -4.29 0.05 -2.82
C MET A 280 -5.21 -0.18 -1.61
N MET A 281 -5.95 0.84 -1.18
CA MET A 281 -6.82 0.69 -0.01
C MET A 281 -8.13 -0.01 -0.39
N ARG A 282 -8.60 0.18 -1.63
CA ARG A 282 -9.94 -0.23 -2.09
C ARG A 282 -9.87 -1.39 -3.09
N GLY A 283 -9.35 -2.53 -2.63
CA GLY A 283 -9.46 -3.80 -3.37
C GLY A 283 -8.57 -3.97 -4.61
N VAL A 284 -7.72 -3.01 -4.98
CA VAL A 284 -6.74 -3.22 -6.05
C VAL A 284 -5.77 -4.31 -5.63
N THR A 285 -5.91 -5.48 -6.23
CA THR A 285 -5.05 -6.63 -5.92
C THR A 285 -3.69 -6.48 -6.60
N GLY A 286 -2.65 -7.15 -6.09
CA GLY A 286 -1.35 -7.23 -6.76
C GLY A 286 -1.45 -8.05 -8.05
N PRO A 287 -0.41 -8.13 -8.90
CA PRO A 287 -0.40 -9.02 -10.05
C PRO A 287 -0.46 -10.47 -9.55
N GLY A 288 -1.68 -10.95 -9.42
CA GLY A 288 -2.03 -12.24 -8.91
C GLY A 288 -3.13 -12.87 -9.73
N ASP A 289 -3.36 -12.37 -10.96
CA ASP A 289 -4.38 -12.95 -11.82
C ASP A 289 -4.23 -12.65 -13.30
N GLN A 290 -3.01 -12.43 -13.82
CA GLN A 290 -2.63 -12.53 -15.26
C GLN A 290 -1.22 -11.97 -15.48
N ALA A 291 -0.21 -12.84 -15.46
CA ALA A 291 1.08 -12.50 -16.05
C ALA A 291 1.09 -12.85 -17.53
N LEU A 292 1.49 -11.83 -18.29
CA LEU A 292 2.44 -11.97 -19.38
C LEU A 292 2.05 -12.95 -20.49
N ILE A 293 1.38 -12.39 -21.50
CA ILE A 293 1.67 -12.70 -22.91
C ILE A 293 1.52 -14.20 -23.26
N ASP A 294 0.37 -14.82 -23.00
CA ASP A 294 -0.19 -15.76 -23.98
C ASP A 294 -1.70 -15.91 -23.82
N THR A 295 -2.28 -16.17 -24.96
CA THR A 295 -3.67 -16.23 -25.36
C THR A 295 -4.65 -16.96 -24.43
N ASP A 296 -5.83 -16.33 -24.35
CA ASP A 296 -7.13 -16.90 -23.97
C ASP A 296 -7.45 -16.99 -22.47
N MET A 297 -8.49 -16.26 -22.06
CA MET A 297 -9.10 -16.21 -20.72
C MET A 297 -8.42 -15.32 -19.65
N PHE A 298 -8.50 -13.99 -19.85
CA PHE A 298 -8.39 -13.01 -18.75
C PHE A 298 -9.55 -13.23 -17.77
N GLY A 299 -9.28 -13.94 -16.67
CA GLY A 299 -10.18 -14.01 -15.54
C GLY A 299 -10.46 -12.58 -15.08
N GLN A 300 -11.74 -12.22 -15.11
CA GLN A 300 -12.22 -11.03 -14.43
C GLN A 300 -12.10 -11.32 -12.94
N ASP A 301 -10.96 -11.03 -12.32
CA ASP A 301 -10.98 -10.92 -10.86
C ASP A 301 -11.82 -9.68 -10.57
N SER A 302 -13.06 -9.94 -10.16
CA SER A 302 -14.17 -8.99 -10.20
C SER A 302 -14.16 -8.00 -9.05
N ASP A 303 -13.00 -7.81 -8.41
CA ASP A 303 -12.91 -7.35 -7.03
C ASP A 303 -12.18 -5.99 -6.87
N ASP A 304 -11.53 -5.47 -7.92
CA ASP A 304 -10.93 -4.13 -7.84
C ASP A 304 -12.05 -3.07 -7.76
N GLN A 305 -12.05 -2.26 -6.70
CA GLN A 305 -13.02 -1.18 -6.56
C GLN A 305 -12.53 0.05 -7.32
N GLU A 306 -13.37 0.54 -8.22
CA GLU A 306 -13.09 1.73 -9.01
C GLU A 306 -14.05 2.87 -8.69
N LEU A 307 -13.49 4.09 -8.73
CA LEU A 307 -14.27 5.32 -8.84
C LEU A 307 -13.94 6.01 -10.16
N LYS A 308 -14.85 6.89 -10.60
CA LYS A 308 -14.71 7.63 -11.85
C LYS A 308 -14.69 9.11 -11.55
N ALA A 309 -13.57 9.79 -11.79
CA ALA A 309 -13.40 11.21 -11.44
C ALA A 309 -14.45 12.13 -12.10
N ASN A 310 -15.02 11.68 -13.22
CA ASN A 310 -16.01 12.36 -14.03
C ASN A 310 -17.46 11.88 -13.80
N SER A 311 -17.72 11.07 -12.77
CA SER A 311 -19.05 10.54 -12.45
C SER A 311 -19.39 10.76 -10.97
N ASN A 312 -20.67 10.84 -10.65
CA ASN A 312 -21.15 10.79 -9.27
C ASN A 312 -21.57 9.37 -8.85
N ALA A 313 -21.39 8.36 -9.71
CA ALA A 313 -21.79 7.00 -9.41
C ALA A 313 -21.21 6.51 -8.08
N VAL A 314 -21.95 5.59 -7.45
CA VAL A 314 -21.46 4.76 -6.35
C VAL A 314 -20.21 4.00 -6.81
N GLU A 315 -19.34 3.65 -5.88
CA GLU A 315 -18.20 2.79 -6.16
C GLU A 315 -18.66 1.50 -6.86
N SER A 316 -17.89 1.07 -7.85
CA SER A 316 -18.22 -0.10 -8.65
C SER A 316 -17.05 -1.04 -8.70
N THR A 317 -17.33 -2.33 -8.70
CA THR A 317 -16.29 -3.36 -8.78
C THR A 317 -16.07 -3.79 -10.22
N GLN A 318 -14.82 -3.74 -10.68
CA GLN A 318 -14.41 -4.05 -12.06
C GLN A 318 -13.00 -4.62 -12.05
N GLY A 319 -12.73 -5.68 -12.81
CA GLY A 319 -11.35 -6.16 -12.98
C GLY A 319 -10.51 -5.17 -13.78
N ARG A 320 -9.68 -4.39 -13.10
CA ARG A 320 -8.76 -3.39 -13.67
C ARG A 320 -7.29 -3.82 -13.57
N GLY A 321 -7.02 -4.95 -12.95
CA GLY A 321 -5.68 -5.49 -12.75
C GLY A 321 -4.96 -4.79 -11.60
N GLY A 322 -3.65 -5.05 -11.48
CA GLY A 322 -2.95 -4.86 -10.22
C GLY A 322 -1.68 -4.04 -10.26
N PHE A 323 -1.33 -3.52 -9.08
CA PHE A 323 -0.06 -2.83 -8.83
C PHE A 323 1.05 -3.83 -8.54
N TYR A 324 2.17 -3.68 -9.23
CA TYR A 324 3.36 -4.50 -9.06
C TYR A 324 4.56 -3.64 -8.67
N SER A 325 5.65 -4.27 -8.23
CA SER A 325 6.82 -3.60 -7.65
C SER A 325 7.44 -2.47 -8.50
N LYS A 326 7.17 -2.43 -9.81
CA LYS A 326 7.63 -1.35 -10.71
C LYS A 326 6.51 -0.71 -11.55
N GLY A 327 5.23 -0.94 -11.26
CA GLY A 327 4.17 -0.21 -11.95
C GLY A 327 2.79 -0.81 -11.87
N TYR A 328 2.06 -0.71 -12.97
CA TYR A 328 0.65 -1.12 -13.09
C TYR A 328 0.46 -1.99 -14.33
N LEU A 329 -0.29 -3.08 -14.19
CA LEU A 329 -0.64 -3.95 -15.30
C LEU A 329 -2.08 -4.41 -15.15
N GLY A 330 -2.76 -4.65 -16.27
CA GLY A 330 -4.14 -5.08 -16.21
C GLY A 330 -4.88 -4.99 -17.52
N ASN A 331 -6.19 -4.81 -17.39
CA ASN A 331 -7.15 -4.73 -18.47
C ASN A 331 -8.10 -3.56 -18.20
N LEU A 332 -8.20 -2.59 -19.13
CA LEU A 332 -9.11 -1.44 -18.99
C LEU A 332 -10.42 -1.60 -19.77
N GLY A 333 -10.69 -2.79 -20.29
CA GLY A 333 -11.82 -3.09 -21.14
C GLY A 333 -11.66 -2.53 -22.56
N GLY A 334 -12.33 -3.16 -23.51
CA GLY A 334 -12.43 -2.72 -24.90
C GLY A 334 -11.75 -3.63 -25.92
N PHE A 335 -12.39 -3.75 -27.09
CA PHE A 335 -11.84 -4.49 -28.22
C PHE A 335 -10.86 -3.61 -29.00
N GLY A 336 -9.58 -4.02 -29.03
CA GLY A 336 -8.54 -3.42 -29.88
C GLY A 336 -7.57 -2.50 -29.16
N ASN A 337 -6.65 -1.92 -29.95
CA ASN A 337 -5.62 -1.01 -29.46
C ASN A 337 -6.27 0.30 -28.99
N ALA A 338 -5.93 0.73 -27.79
CA ALA A 338 -6.38 1.98 -27.20
C ALA A 338 -5.21 2.73 -26.55
N THR A 339 -5.24 4.06 -26.60
CA THR A 339 -4.19 4.93 -26.02
C THR A 339 -4.69 5.59 -24.75
N TYR A 340 -3.92 5.48 -23.67
CA TYR A 340 -4.24 6.03 -22.35
C TYR A 340 -3.15 6.97 -21.87
N ILE A 341 -3.53 7.99 -21.11
CA ILE A 341 -2.62 8.72 -20.21
C ILE A 341 -2.90 8.30 -18.78
N TYR A 342 -1.90 8.44 -17.90
CA TYR A 342 -2.07 8.21 -16.48
C TYR A 342 -1.19 9.11 -15.62
N MET A 343 -1.62 9.32 -14.38
CA MET A 343 -0.83 9.85 -13.28
C MET A 343 -0.84 8.83 -12.14
N ALA A 344 0.33 8.43 -11.66
CA ALA A 344 0.51 7.46 -10.60
C ALA A 344 1.32 8.04 -9.43
N ILE A 345 0.95 7.66 -8.20
CA ILE A 345 1.62 8.09 -6.97
C ILE A 345 2.22 6.87 -6.29
N ARG A 346 3.49 6.96 -5.89
CA ARG A 346 4.26 5.87 -5.28
C ARG A 346 3.63 5.38 -3.99
N ARG A 347 3.67 4.07 -3.74
CA ARG A 347 3.31 3.44 -2.45
C ARG A 347 4.08 4.05 -1.28
N PRO A 348 3.49 4.15 -0.08
CA PRO A 348 4.23 4.46 1.15
C PRO A 348 5.58 3.74 1.22
N ASN A 349 6.66 4.49 1.41
CA ASN A 349 8.03 4.01 1.30
C ASN A 349 8.96 4.49 2.40
N LYS A 350 8.42 5.19 3.40
CA LYS A 350 9.15 5.58 4.61
C LYS A 350 9.83 4.35 5.27
N PRO A 351 11.12 4.43 5.67
CA PRO A 351 11.83 3.35 6.34
C PRO A 351 11.24 2.99 7.70
N ALA A 352 11.39 1.72 8.08
CA ALA A 352 10.92 1.22 9.37
C ALA A 352 11.52 1.97 10.58
N SER A 353 12.75 2.49 10.45
CA SER A 353 13.41 3.29 11.48
C SER A 353 12.69 4.60 11.84
N GLU A 354 11.84 5.09 10.95
CA GLU A 354 11.03 6.30 11.15
C GLU A 354 9.69 6.01 11.86
N PHE A 355 9.40 4.73 12.12
CA PHE A 355 8.19 4.32 12.84
C PHE A 355 8.52 3.84 14.25
N ALA A 356 7.57 4.06 15.17
CA ALA A 356 7.55 3.24 16.39
C ALA A 356 7.21 1.79 16.01
N ALA A 357 7.83 0.80 16.67
CA ALA A 357 7.64 -0.63 16.36
C ALA A 357 6.15 -1.04 16.35
N ASN A 358 5.36 -0.50 17.29
CA ASN A 358 3.92 -0.73 17.39
C ASN A 358 3.07 -0.06 16.27
N LYS A 359 3.68 0.64 15.31
CA LYS A 359 3.06 1.15 14.08
C LYS A 359 3.38 0.28 12.86
N LEU A 360 4.22 -0.74 13.02
CA LEU A 360 4.59 -1.70 11.99
C LEU A 360 3.98 -3.08 12.24
N PHE A 361 3.69 -3.38 13.50
CA PHE A 361 3.12 -4.64 13.93
C PHE A 361 2.13 -4.46 15.09
N SER A 362 0.97 -5.09 14.94
CA SER A 362 -0.10 -5.12 15.95
C SER A 362 -0.63 -6.53 16.13
N MET A 363 -1.24 -6.79 17.28
CA MET A 363 -1.92 -8.02 17.59
C MET A 363 -3.23 -7.67 18.26
N ASP A 364 -4.27 -8.41 17.93
CA ASP A 364 -5.60 -8.21 18.50
C ASP A 364 -6.31 -9.55 18.59
N GLY A 365 -6.88 -9.86 19.75
CA GLY A 365 -7.80 -10.98 19.89
C GLY A 365 -9.19 -10.41 19.68
N ALA A 366 -9.94 -10.88 18.69
CA ALA A 366 -11.14 -10.19 18.20
C ALA A 366 -12.09 -9.78 19.34
N GLY A 367 -11.94 -8.54 19.81
CA GLY A 367 -12.73 -7.97 20.90
C GLY A 367 -13.97 -7.26 20.39
N ASN A 368 -14.07 -7.08 19.07
CA ASN A 368 -15.08 -6.27 18.40
C ASN A 368 -16.10 -7.13 17.64
N ALA A 369 -16.77 -8.06 18.34
CA ALA A 369 -17.70 -9.02 17.73
C ALA A 369 -18.94 -8.41 17.03
N SER A 370 -19.04 -7.08 16.97
CA SER A 370 -20.17 -6.33 16.42
C SER A 370 -19.77 -4.99 15.77
N GLY A 371 -18.51 -4.78 15.42
CA GLY A 371 -18.06 -3.55 14.79
C GLY A 371 -16.87 -3.77 13.88
N ASP A 372 -16.82 -2.98 12.81
CA ASP A 372 -15.78 -3.12 11.78
C ASP A 372 -14.66 -2.09 11.98
N PRO A 373 -13.39 -2.45 11.72
CA PRO A 373 -12.93 -3.80 11.42
C PRO A 373 -13.00 -4.75 12.63
N ASP A 374 -13.11 -6.04 12.34
CA ASP A 374 -13.10 -7.14 13.33
C ASP A 374 -11.84 -7.13 14.22
N PHE A 375 -10.68 -6.89 13.60
CA PHE A 375 -9.39 -6.80 14.27
C PHE A 375 -8.80 -5.40 14.08
N VAL A 376 -8.49 -4.73 15.18
CA VAL A 376 -8.05 -3.33 15.16
C VAL A 376 -6.54 -3.26 15.30
N SER A 377 -5.89 -2.62 14.32
CA SER A 377 -4.47 -2.30 14.42
C SER A 377 -4.25 -1.06 15.29
N ASN A 378 -3.02 -0.85 15.75
CA ASN A 378 -2.66 0.37 16.48
C ASN A 378 -2.49 1.58 15.54
N GLY A 379 -3.51 1.91 14.75
CA GLY A 379 -3.56 3.08 13.88
C GLY A 379 -2.65 3.00 12.65
N HIS A 380 -2.48 1.81 12.07
CA HIS A 380 -1.71 1.60 10.84
C HIS A 380 -2.47 0.71 9.85
N ILE A 381 -2.23 0.89 8.54
CA ILE A 381 -2.79 -0.03 7.54
C ILE A 381 -2.24 -1.44 7.76
N VAL A 382 -3.05 -2.45 7.44
CA VAL A 382 -2.64 -3.86 7.44
C VAL A 382 -2.36 -4.26 5.99
N ASP A 383 -1.16 -4.74 5.71
CA ASP A 383 -0.78 -5.25 4.39
C ASP A 383 -0.77 -6.79 4.36
N TRP A 384 -0.47 -7.41 5.49
CA TRP A 384 -0.58 -8.85 5.72
C TRP A 384 -1.07 -9.12 7.13
N ALA A 385 -1.93 -10.11 7.28
CA ALA A 385 -2.30 -10.64 8.57
C ALA A 385 -2.40 -12.16 8.52
N PHE A 386 -2.24 -12.77 9.69
CA PHE A 386 -2.73 -14.11 9.91
C PHE A 386 -3.53 -14.19 11.19
N LEU A 387 -4.43 -15.17 11.25
CA LEU A 387 -5.33 -15.39 12.36
C LEU A 387 -5.39 -16.87 12.74
N LYS A 388 -5.67 -17.15 14.01
CA LYS A 388 -5.80 -18.51 14.55
C LYS A 388 -6.90 -18.59 15.60
N LEU A 389 -7.78 -19.58 15.46
CA LEU A 389 -8.77 -19.92 16.47
C LEU A 389 -8.07 -20.45 17.73
N ILE A 390 -8.35 -19.82 18.87
CA ILE A 390 -7.56 -20.01 20.08
C ILE A 390 -7.81 -21.37 20.74
N ALA A 391 -9.05 -21.65 21.11
CA ALA A 391 -9.44 -22.86 21.83
C ALA A 391 -9.89 -24.02 20.92
N GLY A 392 -9.81 -23.85 19.60
CA GLY A 392 -10.36 -24.79 18.62
C GLY A 392 -9.32 -25.55 17.79
N SER A 393 -9.78 -26.64 17.17
CA SER A 393 -8.97 -27.52 16.30
C SER A 393 -9.02 -27.07 14.83
N GLU A 394 -8.54 -25.87 14.57
CA GLU A 394 -8.56 -25.22 13.25
C GLU A 394 -7.17 -24.69 12.89
N GLY A 395 -6.78 -24.72 11.61
CA GLY A 395 -5.49 -24.19 11.17
C GLY A 395 -5.42 -22.66 11.28
N ALA A 396 -4.21 -22.10 11.25
CA ALA A 396 -4.08 -20.66 11.02
C ALA A 396 -4.36 -20.35 9.55
N TYR A 397 -4.84 -19.14 9.27
CA TYR A 397 -5.03 -18.62 7.91
C TYR A 397 -4.32 -17.28 7.76
N ALA A 398 -3.79 -17.02 6.58
CA ALA A 398 -3.18 -15.75 6.20
C ALA A 398 -3.99 -15.08 5.10
N THR A 399 -4.08 -13.75 5.16
CA THR A 399 -4.68 -12.88 4.15
C THR A 399 -3.74 -11.69 3.90
N ALA A 400 -3.78 -11.12 2.70
CA ALA A 400 -2.93 -10.00 2.32
C ALA A 400 -3.69 -9.00 1.45
N ARG A 401 -3.43 -7.71 1.66
CA ARG A 401 -3.98 -6.63 0.82
C ARG A 401 -3.80 -6.86 -0.69
N PRO A 402 -2.62 -7.26 -1.21
CA PRO A 402 -2.46 -7.53 -2.64
C PRO A 402 -3.15 -8.83 -3.13
N THR A 403 -3.88 -9.55 -2.27
CA THR A 403 -4.67 -10.73 -2.69
C THR A 403 -6.16 -10.53 -2.48
N GLY A 404 -6.60 -9.34 -2.05
CA GLY A 404 -8.01 -9.04 -1.77
C GLY A 404 -8.56 -9.87 -0.61
N SER A 405 -9.89 -10.04 -0.58
CA SER A 405 -10.61 -10.80 0.43
C SER A 405 -10.46 -12.31 0.21
N THR A 406 -9.23 -12.78 0.37
CA THR A 406 -8.82 -14.18 0.22
C THR A 406 -8.01 -14.65 1.42
N TYR A 407 -7.89 -15.97 1.57
CA TYR A 407 -7.02 -16.57 2.56
C TYR A 407 -6.29 -17.82 2.07
N ILE A 408 -5.20 -18.14 2.76
CA ILE A 408 -4.42 -19.37 2.58
C ILE A 408 -4.14 -20.00 3.95
N SER A 409 -4.35 -21.32 4.07
CA SER A 409 -4.09 -22.08 5.30
C SER A 409 -2.60 -22.40 5.51
N PHE A 410 -2.13 -22.31 6.76
CA PHE A 410 -0.77 -22.69 7.16
C PHE A 410 -0.60 -24.19 7.43
N THR A 411 -1.68 -24.92 7.67
CA THR A 411 -1.61 -26.32 8.14
C THR A 411 -1.85 -27.33 7.02
N GLY A 412 -2.33 -26.86 5.88
CA GLY A 412 -2.58 -27.65 4.68
C GLY A 412 -1.57 -27.36 3.57
N GLY A 413 -1.63 -28.18 2.52
CA GLY A 413 -1.04 -27.83 1.24
C GLY A 413 -1.91 -26.87 0.46
N ASP A 414 -2.96 -26.31 1.05
CA ASP A 414 -4.08 -25.71 0.34
C ASP A 414 -3.69 -24.54 -0.57
N LYS A 415 -4.51 -24.31 -1.60
CA LYS A 415 -4.43 -23.11 -2.43
C LYS A 415 -5.24 -21.97 -1.79
N GLU A 416 -5.22 -20.81 -2.41
CA GLU A 416 -6.00 -19.64 -1.99
C GLU A 416 -7.51 -19.87 -2.18
N TYR A 417 -8.30 -19.31 -1.25
CA TYR A 417 -9.76 -19.31 -1.26
C TYR A 417 -10.29 -17.90 -1.00
N SER A 418 -11.42 -17.55 -1.62
CA SER A 418 -12.13 -16.30 -1.34
C SER A 418 -12.87 -16.37 -0.01
N ASP A 419 -12.80 -15.30 0.77
CA ASP A 419 -13.57 -15.09 1.99
C ASP A 419 -13.80 -13.59 2.18
N GLY A 420 -15.03 -13.16 1.89
CA GLY A 420 -15.42 -11.76 2.01
C GLY A 420 -15.32 -11.20 3.43
N SER A 421 -15.25 -12.05 4.46
CA SER A 421 -15.10 -11.60 5.85
C SER A 421 -13.68 -11.12 6.19
N LEU A 422 -12.69 -11.38 5.33
CA LEU A 422 -11.29 -10.99 5.53
C LEU A 422 -10.94 -9.72 4.75
N ASP A 423 -11.88 -8.78 4.66
CA ASP A 423 -11.70 -7.52 3.94
C ASP A 423 -10.57 -6.66 4.56
N MET A 424 -9.76 -6.07 3.69
CA MET A 424 -8.62 -5.21 4.02
C MET A 424 -8.91 -3.74 3.78
N ASP A 425 -10.14 -3.38 3.39
CA ASP A 425 -10.61 -2.03 3.09
C ASP A 425 -10.81 -1.14 4.34
N PHE A 426 -9.83 -1.18 5.25
CA PHE A 426 -9.84 -0.43 6.50
C PHE A 426 -8.52 0.32 6.72
N GLN A 427 -8.64 1.52 7.28
CA GLN A 427 -7.48 2.36 7.61
C GLN A 427 -6.68 1.84 8.82
N SER A 428 -7.31 1.06 9.71
CA SER A 428 -6.71 0.60 10.96
C SER A 428 -7.28 -0.76 11.40
N GLY A 429 -6.89 -1.82 10.69
CA GLY A 429 -7.36 -3.16 10.97
C GLY A 429 -7.71 -3.92 9.70
N PHE A 430 -8.42 -5.03 9.88
CA PHE A 430 -9.02 -5.82 8.79
C PHE A 430 -10.15 -6.69 9.34
N GLY A 431 -10.97 -7.19 8.43
CA GLY A 431 -12.08 -8.10 8.68
C GLY A 431 -13.43 -7.38 8.80
N ASP A 432 -14.45 -7.93 8.15
CA ASP A 432 -15.86 -7.52 8.17
C ASP A 432 -16.70 -8.79 8.33
N SER A 433 -16.70 -9.34 9.54
CA SER A 433 -17.53 -10.48 9.90
C SER A 433 -18.84 -9.98 10.49
N ALA A 434 -19.83 -9.72 9.62
CA ALA A 434 -21.22 -9.43 10.01
C ALA A 434 -21.87 -10.46 10.99
N SER A 435 -21.19 -11.56 11.35
CA SER A 435 -21.71 -12.68 12.14
C SER A 435 -20.96 -12.99 13.46
N GLY A 436 -20.00 -12.18 13.91
CA GLY A 436 -19.34 -12.38 15.22
C GLY A 436 -18.48 -13.66 15.33
N ALA A 437 -18.21 -14.33 14.19
CA ALA A 437 -17.46 -15.57 14.10
C ALA A 437 -15.97 -15.43 14.48
N VAL A 438 -15.47 -14.20 14.60
CA VAL A 438 -14.07 -13.91 14.91
C VAL A 438 -13.75 -13.86 16.40
N ALA A 439 -14.73 -13.77 17.31
CA ALA A 439 -14.53 -13.48 18.75
C ALA A 439 -13.56 -14.40 19.52
N ASN A 440 -13.18 -15.54 18.93
CA ASN A 440 -12.27 -16.53 19.52
C ASN A 440 -10.92 -16.63 18.78
N TYR A 441 -10.66 -15.73 17.84
CA TYR A 441 -9.43 -15.70 17.05
C TYR A 441 -8.45 -14.68 17.61
N GLN A 442 -7.17 -15.01 17.52
CA GLN A 442 -6.06 -14.08 17.64
C GLN A 442 -5.59 -13.72 16.24
N ALA A 443 -5.36 -12.44 15.96
CA ALA A 443 -4.73 -11.95 14.75
C ALA A 443 -3.37 -11.30 15.02
N TRP A 444 -2.49 -11.39 14.02
CA TRP A 444 -1.18 -10.75 13.96
C TRP A 444 -1.10 -9.97 12.65
N MET A 445 -0.92 -8.65 12.75
CA MET A 445 -1.11 -7.69 11.67
C MET A 445 0.19 -6.95 11.37
N PHE A 446 0.61 -6.96 10.10
CA PHE A 446 1.85 -6.39 9.61
C PHE A 446 1.60 -5.26 8.61
N ARG A 447 2.37 -4.17 8.74
CA ARG A 447 2.50 -3.11 7.74
C ARG A 447 3.81 -3.28 6.98
N ARG A 448 3.77 -3.09 5.66
CA ARG A 448 4.97 -3.02 4.81
C ARG A 448 5.74 -1.74 5.11
N ALA A 449 7.05 -1.86 5.34
CA ALA A 449 7.95 -0.72 5.50
C ALA A 449 9.36 -1.10 5.04
N LYS A 450 10.06 -0.17 4.38
CA LYS A 450 11.43 -0.37 3.88
C LYS A 450 12.34 -0.77 5.04
N GLY A 451 13.09 -1.85 4.89
CA GLY A 451 13.97 -2.42 5.91
C GLY A 451 13.33 -3.48 6.81
N PHE A 452 12.00 -3.52 6.95
CA PHE A 452 11.31 -4.39 7.92
C PHE A 452 10.57 -5.56 7.25
N PHE A 453 9.57 -5.24 6.45
CA PHE A 453 8.64 -6.22 5.87
C PHE A 453 8.15 -5.76 4.49
N ASP A 454 8.08 -6.70 3.55
CA ASP A 454 7.52 -6.47 2.22
C ASP A 454 6.76 -7.70 1.70
N ILE A 455 5.82 -7.47 0.79
CA ILE A 455 5.01 -8.51 0.14
C ILE A 455 5.12 -8.30 -1.36
N VAL A 456 5.34 -9.40 -2.09
CA VAL A 456 5.32 -9.39 -3.55
C VAL A 456 4.46 -10.52 -4.06
N THR A 457 3.57 -10.23 -4.99
CA THR A 457 2.91 -11.24 -5.82
C THR A 457 3.57 -11.28 -7.19
N TYR A 458 3.70 -12.48 -7.75
CA TYR A 458 4.23 -12.66 -9.10
C TYR A 458 3.70 -13.95 -9.71
N VAL A 459 3.94 -14.13 -11.00
CA VAL A 459 3.64 -15.38 -11.71
C VAL A 459 4.92 -15.95 -12.26
N GLY A 460 5.08 -17.25 -12.08
CA GLY A 460 6.22 -17.95 -12.65
C GLY A 460 6.16 -17.95 -14.18
N ASP A 461 7.32 -17.76 -14.80
CA ASP A 461 7.49 -17.72 -16.25
C ASP A 461 8.32 -18.90 -16.79
N ASN A 462 8.78 -19.79 -15.90
CA ASN A 462 9.62 -20.94 -16.22
C ASN A 462 10.93 -20.57 -16.95
N THR A 463 11.37 -19.32 -16.85
CA THR A 463 12.70 -18.89 -17.27
C THR A 463 13.71 -19.23 -16.17
N THR A 464 14.95 -19.53 -16.56
CA THR A 464 16.01 -19.77 -15.57
C THR A 464 16.30 -18.48 -14.79
N ASN A 465 16.33 -18.57 -13.46
CA ASN A 465 16.61 -17.45 -12.55
C ASN A 465 15.74 -16.20 -12.80
N GLN A 466 14.41 -16.35 -12.82
CA GLN A 466 13.48 -15.22 -12.88
C GLN A 466 13.78 -14.23 -11.75
N GLN A 467 13.88 -12.94 -12.11
CA GLN A 467 14.14 -11.86 -11.17
C GLN A 467 12.82 -11.24 -10.71
N VAL A 468 12.44 -11.50 -9.47
CA VAL A 468 11.26 -10.91 -8.83
C VAL A 468 11.70 -9.67 -8.06
N ALA A 469 11.29 -8.49 -8.52
CA ALA A 469 11.63 -7.23 -7.88
C ALA A 469 10.76 -6.98 -6.64
N HIS A 470 11.35 -6.41 -5.59
CA HIS A 470 10.69 -6.06 -4.34
C HIS A 470 11.09 -4.66 -3.85
N ASN A 471 10.35 -4.16 -2.85
CA ASN A 471 10.46 -2.81 -2.30
C ASN A 471 11.00 -2.78 -0.86
N LEU A 472 11.50 -3.90 -0.34
CA LEU A 472 12.12 -3.98 0.99
C LEU A 472 13.33 -3.04 1.17
N GLY A 473 14.12 -2.75 0.12
CA GLY A 473 15.25 -1.81 0.18
C GLY A 473 16.51 -2.35 0.89
N VAL A 474 16.45 -3.55 1.45
CA VAL A 474 17.57 -4.34 1.97
C VAL A 474 17.37 -5.80 1.55
N ALA A 475 18.43 -6.61 1.59
CA ALA A 475 18.30 -8.03 1.29
C ALA A 475 17.44 -8.70 2.38
N PRO A 476 16.35 -9.41 2.01
CA PRO A 476 15.55 -10.14 2.99
C PRO A 476 16.36 -11.23 3.68
N GLU A 477 16.21 -11.32 4.99
CA GLU A 477 16.90 -12.29 5.83
C GLU A 477 16.06 -13.55 6.08
N LEU A 478 14.73 -13.43 5.97
CA LEU A 478 13.78 -14.54 5.96
C LEU A 478 12.77 -14.31 4.83
N MET A 479 12.53 -15.34 4.02
CA MET A 479 11.54 -15.30 2.94
C MET A 479 10.58 -16.48 3.07
N ILE A 480 9.28 -16.23 2.96
CA ILE A 480 8.24 -17.26 2.93
C ILE A 480 7.54 -17.17 1.58
N LEU A 481 7.58 -18.25 0.81
CA LEU A 481 6.91 -18.34 -0.49
C LEU A 481 5.71 -19.28 -0.40
N LYS A 482 4.65 -18.95 -1.12
CA LYS A 482 3.47 -19.81 -1.26
C LYS A 482 2.84 -19.68 -2.65
N LEU A 483 2.46 -20.81 -3.24
CA LEU A 483 1.63 -20.81 -4.46
C LEU A 483 0.18 -20.51 -4.08
N ARG A 484 -0.48 -19.67 -4.87
CA ARG A 484 -1.85 -19.19 -4.66
C ARG A 484 -2.88 -20.02 -5.45
N ASN A 485 -2.55 -20.45 -6.67
CA ASN A 485 -3.48 -21.18 -7.54
C ASN A 485 -3.29 -22.73 -7.52
N TYR A 486 -2.31 -23.24 -6.79
CA TYR A 486 -2.05 -24.68 -6.63
C TYR A 486 -1.74 -25.06 -5.19
N ALA A 487 -2.09 -26.30 -4.86
CA ALA A 487 -1.71 -26.87 -3.58
C ALA A 487 -0.20 -27.13 -3.50
N SER A 488 0.46 -26.64 -2.44
CA SER A 488 1.91 -26.68 -2.26
C SER A 488 2.33 -26.48 -0.80
N GLY A 489 3.58 -26.83 -0.49
CA GLY A 489 4.20 -26.43 0.76
C GLY A 489 4.49 -24.92 0.84
N TRP A 490 4.92 -24.47 2.00
CA TRP A 490 5.35 -23.10 2.27
C TRP A 490 6.87 -23.05 2.46
N PRO A 491 7.69 -23.08 1.40
CA PRO A 491 9.14 -23.03 1.53
C PRO A 491 9.60 -21.73 2.20
N VAL A 492 10.44 -21.89 3.22
CA VAL A 492 11.02 -20.79 4.01
C VAL A 492 12.53 -20.77 3.82
N TYR A 493 13.04 -19.64 3.35
CA TYR A 493 14.46 -19.31 3.30
C TYR A 493 14.90 -18.54 4.55
N THR A 494 16.14 -18.73 5.00
CA THR A 494 16.80 -17.80 5.92
C THR A 494 18.29 -17.62 5.61
N THR A 495 18.87 -16.47 5.97
CA THR A 495 20.32 -16.23 5.87
C THR A 495 21.15 -17.09 6.84
N ALA A 496 20.54 -17.60 7.91
CA ALA A 496 21.17 -18.55 8.82
C ALA A 496 21.40 -19.94 8.20
N THR A 497 20.84 -20.16 7.01
CA THR A 497 20.94 -21.40 6.25
C THR A 497 21.64 -21.17 4.90
N SER A 498 21.69 -22.16 4.02
CA SER A 498 22.31 -22.02 2.68
C SER A 498 21.41 -21.30 1.67
N ALA A 499 22.01 -20.67 0.65
CA ALA A 499 21.28 -20.02 -0.45
C ALA A 499 20.31 -20.94 -1.20
N SER A 500 20.55 -22.26 -1.19
CA SER A 500 19.74 -23.28 -1.87
C SER A 500 18.72 -23.98 -0.98
N GLY A 501 18.74 -23.74 0.33
CA GLY A 501 17.89 -24.55 1.18
C GLY A 501 16.74 -23.82 1.81
N PHE A 502 15.88 -24.66 2.36
CA PHE A 502 14.57 -24.29 2.82
C PHE A 502 14.11 -25.28 3.88
N THR A 503 13.16 -24.84 4.69
CA THR A 503 12.25 -25.72 5.43
C THR A 503 10.82 -25.41 4.98
N LEU A 504 9.83 -26.11 5.48
CA LEU A 504 8.42 -25.92 5.10
C LEU A 504 7.64 -25.42 6.31
N LEU A 505 6.97 -24.26 6.18
CA LEU A 505 6.17 -23.65 7.24
C LEU A 505 5.01 -24.54 7.69
N ASN A 506 4.50 -25.38 6.80
CA ASN A 506 3.41 -26.32 7.03
C ASN A 506 3.89 -27.75 7.34
N SER A 507 5.11 -27.90 7.86
CA SER A 507 5.70 -29.22 8.16
C SER A 507 6.61 -29.19 9.38
N THR A 508 6.82 -30.36 9.98
CA THR A 508 7.86 -30.59 11.00
C THR A 508 9.23 -30.89 10.41
N ALA A 509 9.33 -31.03 9.09
CA ALA A 509 10.56 -31.42 8.42
C ALA A 509 11.77 -30.55 8.81
N ALA A 510 12.92 -31.19 8.94
CA ALA A 510 14.21 -30.50 9.09
C ALA A 510 14.55 -29.70 7.83
N TYR A 511 15.67 -28.97 7.88
CA TYR A 511 16.19 -28.23 6.75
C TYR A 511 16.53 -29.14 5.56
N GLN A 512 16.25 -28.68 4.34
CA GLN A 512 16.46 -29.37 3.07
C GLN A 512 17.10 -28.44 2.03
N THR A 513 17.54 -28.99 0.90
CA THR A 513 18.05 -28.24 -0.26
C THR A 513 17.12 -28.41 -1.45
N GLY A 514 16.87 -27.34 -2.22
CA GLY A 514 16.01 -27.36 -3.39
C GLY A 514 16.31 -26.21 -4.35
N THR A 515 15.42 -26.00 -5.32
CA THR A 515 15.59 -25.01 -6.39
C THR A 515 14.53 -23.92 -6.36
N TYR A 516 14.08 -23.48 -5.18
CA TYR A 516 13.13 -22.37 -5.06
C TYR A 516 13.81 -21.00 -5.31
N TRP A 517 15.04 -20.84 -4.82
CA TRP A 517 15.76 -19.57 -4.73
C TRP A 517 16.91 -19.51 -5.74
N GLY A 518 16.63 -19.81 -7.01
CA GLY A 518 17.62 -19.93 -8.08
C GLY A 518 18.01 -21.38 -8.42
N THR A 519 18.95 -21.52 -9.37
CA THR A 519 19.48 -22.81 -9.82
C THR A 519 20.27 -23.58 -8.74
N SER A 520 20.84 -24.74 -9.08
CA SER A 520 21.62 -25.56 -8.15
C SER A 520 22.70 -24.75 -7.42
N GLY A 521 22.62 -24.72 -6.08
CA GLY A 521 23.49 -23.90 -5.23
C GLY A 521 22.78 -22.68 -4.62
N GLY A 522 21.69 -22.23 -5.25
CA GLY A 522 20.87 -21.11 -4.81
C GLY A 522 21.52 -19.75 -5.06
N THR A 523 20.72 -18.69 -5.02
CA THR A 523 21.13 -17.31 -5.20
C THR A 523 20.62 -16.50 -4.02
N ALA A 524 21.54 -15.86 -3.28
CA ALA A 524 21.17 -14.99 -2.17
C ALA A 524 20.35 -13.79 -2.69
N PRO A 525 19.33 -13.34 -1.94
CA PRO A 525 18.53 -12.20 -2.34
C PRO A 525 19.34 -10.90 -2.22
N THR A 526 18.92 -9.86 -2.94
CA THR A 526 19.56 -8.54 -2.94
C THR A 526 18.62 -7.48 -2.36
N ALA A 527 19.04 -6.22 -2.29
CA ALA A 527 18.19 -5.14 -1.81
C ALA A 527 16.94 -4.86 -2.67
N THR A 528 16.92 -5.33 -3.92
CA THR A 528 15.86 -5.01 -4.89
C THR A 528 15.26 -6.23 -5.57
N ASN A 529 15.89 -7.41 -5.46
CA ASN A 529 15.50 -8.60 -6.21
C ASN A 529 15.69 -9.89 -5.43
N VAL A 530 14.71 -10.78 -5.56
CA VAL A 530 14.81 -12.21 -5.24
C VAL A 530 14.90 -12.98 -6.56
N THR A 531 15.84 -13.93 -6.63
CA THR A 531 15.96 -14.86 -7.77
C THR A 531 15.16 -16.11 -7.46
N VAL A 532 14.24 -16.48 -8.35
CA VAL A 532 13.41 -17.69 -8.22
C VAL A 532 13.64 -18.63 -9.41
N ASP A 533 13.51 -19.94 -9.16
CA ASP A 533 13.65 -20.98 -10.17
C ASP A 533 12.78 -22.19 -9.78
N GLY A 534 12.80 -23.26 -10.58
CA GLY A 534 12.21 -24.55 -10.28
C GLY A 534 10.77 -24.44 -9.76
N SER A 535 10.51 -25.03 -8.59
CA SER A 535 9.18 -25.01 -7.97
C SER A 535 8.72 -23.62 -7.51
N GLY A 536 9.62 -22.64 -7.45
CA GLY A 536 9.31 -21.23 -7.24
C GLY A 536 9.04 -20.44 -8.53
N ASN A 537 9.18 -21.04 -9.71
CA ASN A 537 9.03 -20.37 -11.00
C ASN A 537 8.30 -21.22 -12.06
N ASN A 538 7.28 -21.98 -11.70
CA ASN A 538 6.51 -22.76 -12.67
C ASN A 538 5.65 -21.83 -13.54
N SER A 539 5.63 -22.08 -14.87
CA SER A 539 4.88 -21.27 -15.83
C SER A 539 3.39 -21.18 -15.46
N GLY A 540 2.84 -19.96 -15.38
CA GLY A 540 1.42 -19.71 -15.09
C GLY A 540 1.00 -19.97 -13.63
N VAL A 541 1.94 -20.27 -12.74
CA VAL A 541 1.67 -20.43 -11.31
C VAL A 541 1.76 -19.09 -10.60
N HIS A 542 0.78 -18.77 -9.77
CA HIS A 542 0.71 -17.52 -9.01
C HIS A 542 1.37 -17.72 -7.65
N TYR A 543 2.19 -16.77 -7.24
CA TYR A 543 2.98 -16.83 -6.02
C TYR A 543 2.75 -15.58 -5.17
N ILE A 544 2.83 -15.75 -3.85
CA ILE A 544 3.03 -14.68 -2.88
C ILE A 544 4.34 -14.93 -2.14
N LEU A 545 5.11 -13.87 -1.96
CA LEU A 545 6.39 -13.85 -1.27
C LEU A 545 6.33 -12.84 -0.12
N LEU A 546 6.56 -13.32 1.10
CA LEU A 546 6.68 -12.52 2.31
C LEU A 546 8.16 -12.35 2.64
N LEU A 547 8.61 -11.11 2.81
CA LEU A 547 10.02 -10.75 2.95
C LEU A 547 10.25 -10.04 4.28
N PHE A 548 11.14 -10.56 5.12
CA PHE A 548 11.45 -9.99 6.43
C PHE A 548 12.94 -9.67 6.55
N ALA A 549 13.27 -8.59 7.25
CA ALA A 549 14.65 -8.22 7.58
C ALA A 549 14.78 -7.70 9.02
N THR A 550 16.00 -7.77 9.55
CA THR A 550 16.35 -7.21 10.87
C THR A 550 16.39 -5.68 10.81
N VAL A 551 15.66 -5.05 11.72
CA VAL A 551 15.72 -3.60 11.98
C VAL A 551 16.03 -3.41 13.45
N ALA A 552 17.11 -2.68 13.76
CA ALA A 552 17.57 -2.48 15.13
C ALA A 552 16.44 -1.95 16.03
N GLY A 553 16.17 -2.68 17.12
CA GLY A 553 15.12 -2.33 18.08
C GLY A 553 13.67 -2.58 17.63
N ILE A 554 13.43 -3.09 16.41
CA ILE A 554 12.08 -3.32 15.85
C ILE A 554 11.88 -4.80 15.50
N SER A 555 12.80 -5.41 14.75
CA SER A 555 12.69 -6.80 14.29
C SER A 555 14.04 -7.49 14.28
N LYS A 556 14.02 -8.80 14.49
CA LYS A 556 15.21 -9.65 14.40
C LYS A 556 14.89 -10.93 13.65
N VAL A 557 15.62 -11.17 12.57
CA VAL A 557 15.78 -12.51 12.00
C VAL A 557 17.11 -13.06 12.51
N GLY A 558 17.11 -14.30 13.00
CA GLY A 558 18.32 -14.86 13.58
C GLY A 558 18.28 -16.37 13.74
N SER A 559 19.33 -16.89 14.36
CA SER A 559 19.46 -18.28 14.75
C SER A 559 20.12 -18.41 16.12
N TYR A 560 19.92 -19.54 16.76
CA TYR A 560 20.61 -19.91 17.99
C TYR A 560 20.90 -21.41 18.04
N THR A 561 21.84 -21.78 18.91
CA THR A 561 22.18 -23.18 19.20
C THR A 561 21.64 -23.53 20.58
N GLY A 562 20.79 -24.55 20.65
CA GLY A 562 20.20 -25.01 21.91
C GLY A 562 21.27 -25.55 22.87
N THR A 563 21.01 -25.38 24.16
CA THR A 563 21.93 -25.77 25.24
C THR A 563 21.35 -26.89 26.11
N GLY A 564 20.04 -27.15 26.04
CA GLY A 564 19.35 -28.01 27.01
C GLY A 564 19.29 -27.40 28.43
N SER A 565 19.56 -26.10 28.55
CA SER A 565 19.50 -25.28 29.76
C SER A 565 18.98 -23.90 29.40
N ASP A 566 18.74 -23.01 30.36
CA ASP A 566 18.27 -21.66 30.03
C ASP A 566 19.23 -20.95 29.06
N LEU A 567 18.68 -20.35 28.01
CA LEU A 567 19.40 -19.71 26.92
C LEU A 567 18.80 -18.34 26.62
N ASN A 568 19.56 -17.28 26.86
CA ASN A 568 19.16 -15.93 26.46
C ASN A 568 19.42 -15.73 24.96
N VAL A 569 18.39 -15.33 24.22
CA VAL A 569 18.46 -14.98 22.81
C VAL A 569 18.37 -13.45 22.69
N ASP A 570 19.50 -12.83 22.39
CA ASP A 570 19.58 -11.38 22.24
C ASP A 570 19.11 -10.93 20.85
N CYS A 571 18.04 -10.13 20.82
CA CYS A 571 17.47 -9.54 19.61
C CYS A 571 17.86 -8.08 19.43
N GLY A 572 18.57 -7.47 20.39
CA GLY A 572 18.88 -6.04 20.40
C GLY A 572 17.67 -5.15 20.69
N PHE A 573 16.63 -5.70 21.34
CA PHE A 573 15.44 -4.94 21.75
C PHE A 573 15.70 -4.18 23.05
N SER A 574 14.75 -3.32 23.43
CA SER A 574 14.78 -2.60 24.71
C SER A 574 13.57 -2.88 25.61
N ALA A 575 12.52 -3.49 25.05
CA ALA A 575 11.26 -3.78 25.74
C ALA A 575 10.87 -5.28 25.64
N GLY A 576 11.82 -6.14 25.25
CA GLY A 576 11.59 -7.55 24.97
C GLY A 576 10.87 -7.80 23.64
N ALA A 577 10.67 -9.07 23.32
CA ALA A 577 9.93 -9.48 22.13
C ALA A 577 8.41 -9.51 22.40
N ARG A 578 7.63 -8.96 21.48
CA ARG A 578 6.17 -9.01 21.46
C ARG A 578 5.62 -10.15 20.60
N PHE A 579 6.42 -10.65 19.67
CA PHE A 579 6.12 -11.80 18.82
C PHE A 579 7.39 -12.61 18.60
N ILE A 580 7.28 -13.93 18.67
CA ILE A 580 8.38 -14.87 18.45
C ILE A 580 7.88 -16.06 17.62
N LEU A 581 8.54 -16.31 16.49
CA LEU A 581 8.37 -17.52 15.67
C LEU A 581 9.68 -18.31 15.69
N ILE A 582 9.66 -19.58 16.13
CA ILE A 582 10.86 -20.44 16.22
C ILE A 582 10.67 -21.73 15.43
N LYS A 583 11.72 -22.16 14.73
CA LYS A 583 11.78 -23.47 14.07
C LYS A 583 13.13 -24.15 14.25
N ARG A 584 13.10 -25.43 14.63
CA ARG A 584 14.27 -26.31 14.60
C ARG A 584 14.71 -26.65 13.18
N THR A 585 16.01 -26.60 12.89
CA THR A 585 16.56 -26.80 11.54
C THR A 585 17.42 -28.04 11.37
N ASP A 586 18.11 -28.52 12.41
CA ASP A 586 18.98 -29.71 12.35
C ASP A 586 18.22 -31.05 12.42
N SER A 587 16.96 -31.00 12.87
CA SER A 587 16.11 -32.19 13.04
C SER A 587 14.63 -31.82 12.88
N THR A 588 13.75 -32.81 13.02
CA THR A 588 12.31 -32.59 13.00
C THR A 588 11.87 -31.73 14.19
N GLY A 589 10.96 -30.79 13.95
CA GLY A 589 10.36 -29.94 14.97
C GLY A 589 9.34 -28.98 14.39
N ASP A 590 8.34 -28.63 15.17
CA ASP A 590 7.24 -27.73 14.78
C ASP A 590 7.66 -26.25 14.73
N TRP A 591 6.75 -25.42 14.22
CA TRP A 591 6.85 -23.95 14.18
C TRP A 591 6.11 -23.34 15.36
N TYR A 592 6.84 -22.94 16.40
CA TYR A 592 6.27 -22.38 17.62
C TYR A 592 6.02 -20.88 17.48
N VAL A 593 4.83 -20.43 17.87
CA VAL A 593 4.44 -19.01 17.89
C VAL A 593 4.07 -18.58 19.30
N TYR A 594 4.77 -17.57 19.81
CA TYR A 594 4.51 -16.89 21.07
C TYR A 594 4.20 -15.41 20.82
N ASP A 595 3.42 -14.82 21.70
CA ASP A 595 3.23 -13.37 21.73
C ASP A 595 2.90 -12.81 23.11
N SER A 596 3.13 -11.51 23.24
CA SER A 596 2.95 -10.72 24.46
C SER A 596 1.49 -10.47 24.86
N VAL A 597 0.51 -10.72 23.99
CA VAL A 597 -0.91 -10.57 24.34
C VAL A 597 -1.37 -11.78 25.16
N ARG A 598 -0.88 -12.97 24.78
CA ARG A 598 -1.24 -14.23 25.42
C ARG A 598 -0.25 -14.67 26.51
N GLY A 599 1.03 -14.30 26.41
CA GLY A 599 2.10 -14.72 27.32
C GLY A 599 3.39 -13.90 27.17
N ILE A 600 4.55 -14.56 27.21
CA ILE A 600 5.90 -13.97 27.35
C ILE A 600 6.02 -13.25 28.70
N VAL A 601 5.72 -14.00 29.75
CA VAL A 601 5.75 -13.55 31.15
C VAL A 601 6.62 -14.50 31.96
N ALA A 602 6.97 -14.12 33.18
CA ALA A 602 7.65 -15.05 34.08
C ALA A 602 6.63 -16.10 34.60
N GLY A 603 6.40 -17.18 33.83
CA GLY A 603 5.40 -18.21 34.12
C GLY A 603 4.92 -18.96 32.88
N ASP A 604 3.66 -19.40 32.87
CA ASP A 604 3.12 -20.13 31.72
C ASP A 604 2.93 -19.19 30.50
N ASP A 605 3.50 -19.59 29.35
CA ASP A 605 3.44 -18.88 28.08
C ASP A 605 2.67 -19.68 27.03
N PRO A 606 1.44 -19.25 26.70
CA PRO A 606 0.67 -19.92 25.66
C PRO A 606 1.34 -19.87 24.29
N TYR A 607 1.33 -21.00 23.58
CA TYR A 607 1.85 -21.11 22.21
C TYR A 607 0.89 -21.81 21.26
N PHE A 608 1.05 -21.51 19.98
CA PHE A 608 0.50 -22.31 18.88
C PHE A 608 1.63 -22.95 18.07
N LEU A 609 1.27 -24.02 17.37
CA LEU A 609 2.10 -24.58 16.31
C LEU A 609 1.52 -24.13 14.97
N LEU A 610 2.23 -23.30 14.22
CA LEU A 610 1.72 -22.70 12.98
C LEU A 610 1.44 -23.75 11.90
N ASN A 611 2.17 -24.88 11.96
CA ASN A 611 2.01 -26.04 11.08
C ASN A 611 0.98 -27.08 11.58
N SER A 612 0.15 -26.76 12.58
CA SER A 612 -0.83 -27.67 13.16
C SER A 612 -2.19 -27.00 13.36
N SER A 613 -3.27 -27.78 13.22
CA SER A 613 -4.62 -27.33 13.56
C SER A 613 -4.91 -27.42 15.06
N ALA A 614 -3.97 -27.86 15.90
CA ALA A 614 -4.19 -27.97 17.33
C ALA A 614 -4.60 -26.63 17.98
N ALA A 615 -5.37 -26.72 19.07
CA ALA A 615 -5.64 -25.58 19.94
C ALA A 615 -4.36 -25.13 20.66
N GLN A 616 -4.37 -23.93 21.26
CA GLN A 616 -3.20 -23.48 22.03
C GLN A 616 -2.93 -24.40 23.21
N VAL A 617 -1.65 -24.50 23.54
CA VAL A 617 -1.18 -25.02 24.82
C VAL A 617 -0.94 -23.82 25.73
N THR A 618 -1.38 -23.87 26.99
CA THR A 618 -1.41 -22.71 27.89
C THR A 618 -0.73 -22.92 29.24
N ASN A 619 -0.09 -24.07 29.43
CA ASN A 619 0.38 -24.56 30.74
C ASN A 619 1.87 -24.94 30.70
N THR A 620 2.65 -24.20 29.93
CA THR A 620 4.06 -24.46 29.66
C THR A 620 4.86 -23.18 29.77
N ASP A 621 6.01 -23.24 30.41
CA ASP A 621 6.94 -22.12 30.60
C ASP A 621 8.21 -22.38 29.78
N TYR A 622 8.10 -22.20 28.46
CA TYR A 622 9.18 -22.49 27.52
C TYR A 622 9.95 -21.24 27.09
N ILE A 623 9.37 -20.05 27.25
CA ILE A 623 9.94 -18.78 26.81
C ILE A 623 9.70 -17.67 27.84
N ASP A 624 10.76 -17.23 28.51
CA ASP A 624 10.69 -16.13 29.47
C ASP A 624 10.96 -14.75 28.83
N PRO A 625 10.43 -13.65 29.42
CA PRO A 625 10.72 -12.30 28.98
C PRO A 625 12.18 -11.92 29.25
N LEU A 626 12.83 -11.33 28.24
CA LEU A 626 14.16 -10.72 28.34
C LEU A 626 14.12 -9.37 27.66
N SER A 627 14.57 -8.29 28.31
CA SER A 627 14.46 -6.93 27.76
C SER A 627 15.11 -6.76 26.39
N SER A 628 16.16 -7.53 26.10
CA SER A 628 16.87 -7.49 24.81
C SER A 628 16.34 -8.48 23.77
N GLY A 629 15.41 -9.37 24.14
CA GLY A 629 14.86 -10.41 23.26
C GLY A 629 13.94 -11.35 24.03
N PHE A 630 14.37 -12.60 24.21
CA PHE A 630 13.66 -13.62 25.00
C PHE A 630 14.62 -14.67 25.56
N THR A 631 14.19 -15.45 26.54
CA THR A 631 14.94 -16.57 27.09
C THR A 631 14.23 -17.87 26.74
N VAL A 632 14.93 -18.82 26.13
CA VAL A 632 14.42 -20.20 25.98
C VAL A 632 14.78 -20.97 27.24
N THR A 633 13.77 -21.45 27.96
CA THR A 633 14.00 -22.06 29.27
C THR A 633 14.55 -23.49 29.15
N SER A 634 15.10 -24.00 30.25
CA SER A 634 15.53 -25.39 30.41
C SER A 634 14.37 -26.39 30.42
N SER A 635 13.14 -25.92 30.63
CA SER A 635 11.93 -26.75 30.55
C SER A 635 11.47 -26.97 29.10
N ALA A 636 11.95 -26.14 28.17
CA ALA A 636 11.59 -26.20 26.76
C ALA A 636 11.93 -27.56 26.11
N PRO A 637 11.05 -28.10 25.25
CA PRO A 637 11.26 -29.38 24.60
C PRO A 637 12.45 -29.33 23.62
N ALA A 638 12.88 -30.50 23.16
CA ALA A 638 13.90 -30.62 22.11
C ALA A 638 13.51 -29.92 20.79
N GLY A 639 12.23 -29.61 20.59
CA GLY A 639 11.73 -28.77 19.48
C GLY A 639 12.14 -27.29 19.58
N LEU A 640 12.65 -26.84 20.73
CA LEU A 640 13.07 -25.47 21.01
C LEU A 640 14.47 -25.36 21.62
N ASN A 641 14.94 -26.34 22.39
CA ASN A 641 16.20 -26.22 23.14
C ASN A 641 16.95 -27.54 23.36
N ALA A 642 17.09 -28.37 22.33
CA ALA A 642 17.97 -29.54 22.40
C ALA A 642 19.45 -29.09 22.46
N SER A 643 20.25 -29.71 23.33
CA SER A 643 21.69 -29.46 23.37
C SER A 643 22.31 -29.68 21.99
N SER A 644 23.00 -28.66 21.50
CA SER A 644 23.63 -28.60 20.16
C SER A 644 22.66 -28.60 18.97
N GLY A 645 21.34 -28.54 19.20
CA GLY A 645 20.35 -28.35 18.14
C GLY A 645 20.41 -26.94 17.56
N THR A 646 20.04 -26.77 16.30
CA THR A 646 20.06 -25.44 15.63
C THR A 646 18.64 -24.97 15.33
N TYR A 647 18.41 -23.69 15.55
CA TYR A 647 17.09 -23.06 15.45
C TYR A 647 17.19 -21.75 14.68
N ILE A 648 16.16 -21.45 13.89
CA ILE A 648 15.94 -20.14 13.29
C ILE A 648 14.78 -19.45 14.00
N PHE A 649 14.77 -18.12 13.99
CA PHE A 649 13.67 -17.36 14.54
C PHE A 649 13.41 -16.04 13.81
N LEU A 650 12.17 -15.57 13.93
CA LEU A 650 11.75 -14.20 13.69
C LEU A 650 11.17 -13.65 14.99
N ALA A 651 11.68 -12.50 15.45
CA ALA A 651 11.17 -11.79 16.61
C ALA A 651 10.84 -10.32 16.27
N ILE A 652 9.82 -9.77 16.92
CA ILE A 652 9.38 -8.37 16.76
C ILE A 652 9.24 -7.74 18.15
N ALA A 653 9.69 -6.50 18.29
CA ALA A 653 9.69 -5.73 19.53
C ALA A 653 8.35 -5.08 19.87
#